data_AF-A0A960K557-F1
#
_entry.id   AF-A0A960K557-F1
#
_cell.length_a   1.000
_cell.length_b   1.000
_cell.length_c   1.000
_cell.angle_alpha   90.00
_cell.angle_beta   90.00
_cell.angle_gamma   90.00
#
_symmetry.space_group_name_H-M   'P 1'
#
loop_
_entity.id
_entity.type
_entity.pdbx_description
1 polymer ?
#
loop_
_entity_poly.entity_id
_entity_poly.type
_entity_poly.pdbx_seq_one_letter_code
_entity_poly.pdbx_strand_id
1 'polypeptide(L)'
;FAPAFGALIHFYDLDDRIDGDWSEFYASDPALTLAAVATFDPKEGEGAFRRALGLAAGERRLEAKANAFLAAARALAGLARRADGWLRGLEGAARRSPDGAAAQLRGELVAELAEPLTALAAYARGAGQRQALAGVLGGGLDLGLEELDGVWGLSASPPDSSIFWGETEAERIAHALPALAGILEDLLGGFDQLRRRALELLPQALEAGDHRPQSALYVAFARLFQKAQATLNTFDRRYVDFYYRRVLDETPRGPVADRLYLAFSLAEQEGVLSASVPRGTLFPAGEDAGGQEILYAATSDLVVTRAKLERVRTLRALLQEGSAAGSAAPSQLLASEVVFHEAPSPWPTFGPEAPGLSATEVTEPATLGLALASPYLLLTGGKRRIELTFSYRLAQEVPQRVLREVLRRRLRLALSGEEGWFSPPRFKVRVDEPASTFTLSARLAPEAPAVTPLGAEGALPNPAPELPTLTLRLDQEPLRAEGGEVYPLAVLSGMGVEKIGLTVQVEDLPDLVLESTDGELDATSVFLPFGGSPAVGSFLALRHRELFVKKLTGLSVGIRWFDLPPNEDGFTGYYKDYVVGLDGEISPTTLFDNRSFQGSFRVRNPGSWSLAESSLPTENGASQALLAGSEAVYLFRAGSDCGTEVPEACGPLCPESTFRQFLLRRHRVPAWYDPEESALELTLTAPPYAFGADLYTQNVLYWVLQDVAKVEKELGASRRGRGFRWEEGSGLNPGELAGSPISSPGPASPQRPLRSVPAPRAFPEQPAVVYPNEPWIPQAEGVRVGYEAGVTLTPGEEGEEGELFHLLPFGGYEVLAAGTGGEATLLPEVDAEGQLLLGFSGLEEPQTLSLLFEMAAFAGNGGEGAPTPLWSVLAPEGWQALPSREILLDGTGGLQQTGILALALPGLAPSGSRTVPGDLAWLRASVKAGAGLFPETAGIVPHVLSAERVLNGAAPVGPLPAGTITSSVEELPEIASVSQPLASFGGRPAETPPLFETRVGERLRHKDRGILAWDVERLVLERF
;
A
#
# COMPACT_ATOMS: atom_id res chain seq x y z
N PHE A 1 -45.06 62.34 -37.03
CA PHE A 1 -46.35 61.93 -37.64
C PHE A 1 -47.38 63.06 -37.61
N ALA A 2 -47.85 63.54 -36.45
CA ALA A 2 -48.97 64.50 -36.38
C ALA A 2 -48.81 65.79 -37.21
N PRO A 3 -47.67 66.52 -37.18
CA PRO A 3 -47.48 67.69 -38.04
C PRO A 3 -47.45 67.35 -39.54
N ALA A 4 -46.83 66.23 -39.91
CA ALA A 4 -46.74 65.78 -41.29
C ALA A 4 -48.10 65.31 -41.84
N PHE A 5 -48.94 64.69 -40.99
CA PHE A 5 -50.32 64.35 -41.34
C PHE A 5 -51.19 65.60 -41.46
N GLY A 6 -51.00 66.59 -40.59
CA GLY A 6 -51.65 67.90 -40.69
C GLY A 6 -51.39 68.60 -42.02
N ALA A 7 -50.17 68.49 -42.55
CA ALA A 7 -49.79 69.05 -43.86
C ALA A 7 -50.55 68.44 -45.05
N LEU A 8 -51.12 67.22 -44.91
CA LEU A 8 -51.91 66.58 -45.96
C LEU A 8 -53.37 67.05 -45.98
N ILE A 9 -53.78 67.84 -44.98
CA ILE A 9 -55.14 68.32 -44.83
C ILE A 9 -55.08 69.83 -45.06
N HIS A 10 -55.55 70.26 -46.22
CA HIS A 10 -55.67 71.68 -46.54
C HIS A 10 -56.98 72.25 -45.98
N PHE A 11 -56.94 73.51 -45.56
CA PHE A 11 -58.16 74.29 -45.39
C PHE A 11 -58.24 75.35 -46.48
N TYR A 12 -59.47 75.75 -46.80
CA TYR A 12 -59.78 76.62 -47.91
C TYR A 12 -60.33 77.95 -47.36
N ASP A 13 -59.97 79.06 -48.01
CA ASP A 13 -60.54 80.38 -47.72
C ASP A 13 -62.01 80.45 -48.15
N LEU A 14 -62.63 81.62 -47.93
CA LEU A 14 -64.02 81.88 -48.30
C LEU A 14 -64.26 81.89 -49.82
N ASP A 15 -63.19 81.89 -50.63
CA ASP A 15 -63.22 81.83 -52.09
C ASP A 15 -62.88 80.41 -52.62
N ASP A 16 -62.89 79.40 -51.75
CA ASP A 16 -62.59 77.98 -52.04
C ASP A 16 -61.16 77.77 -52.60
N ARG A 17 -60.21 78.63 -52.20
CA ARG A 17 -58.78 78.49 -52.51
C ARG A 17 -58.04 77.97 -51.30
N ILE A 18 -56.99 77.19 -51.53
CA ILE A 18 -56.14 76.67 -50.46
C ILE A 18 -55.54 77.86 -49.69
N ASP A 19 -55.86 77.97 -48.41
CA ASP A 19 -55.43 79.04 -47.49
C ASP A 19 -54.51 78.50 -46.38
N GLY A 20 -54.03 77.27 -46.53
CA GLY A 20 -53.06 76.66 -45.62
C GLY A 20 -53.34 75.18 -45.36
N ASP A 21 -52.65 74.65 -44.35
CA ASP A 21 -52.79 73.28 -43.88
C ASP A 21 -52.78 73.20 -42.35
N TRP A 22 -53.13 72.02 -41.82
CA TRP A 22 -53.20 71.81 -40.37
C TRP A 22 -51.85 71.46 -39.72
N SER A 23 -50.70 71.65 -40.38
CA SER A 23 -49.40 71.33 -39.79
C SER A 23 -49.06 72.26 -38.61
N GLU A 24 -49.35 73.56 -38.73
CA GLU A 24 -49.12 74.56 -37.68
C GLU A 24 -49.95 74.27 -36.40
N PHE A 25 -51.12 73.66 -36.59
CA PHE A 25 -52.03 73.25 -35.53
C PHE A 25 -51.38 72.29 -34.53
N TYR A 26 -50.43 71.45 -34.98
CA TYR A 26 -49.66 70.52 -34.16
C TYR A 26 -48.22 71.01 -33.88
N ALA A 27 -47.59 71.71 -34.83
CA ALA A 27 -46.21 72.17 -34.69
C ALA A 27 -46.02 73.28 -33.62
N SER A 28 -47.11 73.92 -33.19
CA SER A 28 -47.10 74.94 -32.13
C SER A 28 -47.10 74.38 -30.69
N ASP A 29 -47.23 73.05 -30.52
CA ASP A 29 -47.12 72.39 -29.22
C ASP A 29 -45.69 71.88 -28.98
N PRO A 30 -45.04 72.24 -27.86
CA PRO A 30 -43.68 71.82 -27.57
C PRO A 30 -43.48 70.31 -27.57
N ALA A 31 -44.39 69.53 -26.96
CA ALA A 31 -44.21 68.09 -26.86
C ALA A 31 -44.27 67.41 -28.23
N LEU A 32 -45.11 67.92 -29.14
CA LEU A 32 -45.19 67.40 -30.50
C LEU A 32 -43.98 67.77 -31.34
N THR A 33 -43.42 68.98 -31.15
CA THR A 33 -42.18 69.40 -31.82
C THR A 33 -40.97 68.65 -31.27
N LEU A 34 -40.87 68.47 -29.96
CA LEU A 34 -39.85 67.60 -29.34
C LEU A 34 -39.96 66.17 -29.86
N ALA A 35 -41.16 65.60 -29.96
CA ALA A 35 -41.36 64.27 -30.54
C ALA A 35 -40.97 64.23 -32.04
N ALA A 36 -41.22 65.30 -32.79
CA ALA A 36 -40.83 65.39 -34.19
C ALA A 36 -39.30 65.43 -34.36
N VAL A 37 -38.59 66.17 -33.50
CA VAL A 37 -37.11 66.19 -33.47
C VAL A 37 -36.57 64.82 -33.04
N ALA A 38 -37.14 64.23 -31.98
CA ALA A 38 -36.76 62.93 -31.45
C ALA A 38 -36.91 61.78 -32.46
N THR A 39 -37.83 61.91 -33.42
CA THR A 39 -38.13 60.89 -34.44
C THR A 39 -37.63 61.27 -35.84
N PHE A 40 -36.87 62.36 -35.97
CA PHE A 40 -36.35 62.81 -37.25
C PHE A 40 -35.29 61.85 -37.79
N ASP A 41 -35.49 61.39 -39.03
CA ASP A 41 -34.51 60.62 -39.80
C ASP A 41 -33.96 61.51 -40.94
N PRO A 42 -32.68 61.92 -40.91
CA PRO A 42 -32.10 62.78 -41.94
C PRO A 42 -31.76 62.04 -43.25
N LYS A 43 -31.93 60.71 -43.32
CA LYS A 43 -31.51 59.87 -44.46
C LYS A 43 -32.00 60.34 -45.82
N GLU A 44 -33.21 60.89 -45.90
CA GLU A 44 -33.76 61.38 -47.16
C GLU A 44 -32.96 62.58 -47.70
N GLY A 45 -32.67 63.55 -46.82
CA GLY A 45 -31.87 64.74 -47.14
C GLY A 45 -30.40 64.40 -47.36
N GLU A 46 -29.82 63.53 -46.53
CA GLU A 46 -28.48 62.97 -46.68
C GLU A 46 -28.33 62.22 -48.02
N GLY A 47 -29.31 61.39 -48.37
CA GLY A 47 -29.33 60.65 -49.62
C GLY A 47 -29.45 61.57 -50.84
N ALA A 48 -30.29 62.61 -50.77
CA ALA A 48 -30.39 63.62 -51.83
C ALA A 48 -29.07 64.37 -52.02
N PHE A 49 -28.43 64.78 -50.93
CA PHE A 49 -27.13 65.43 -50.94
C PHE A 49 -26.03 64.54 -51.55
N ARG A 50 -25.85 63.32 -51.03
CA ARG A 50 -24.78 62.41 -51.49
C ARG A 50 -24.94 62.03 -52.97
N ARG A 51 -26.17 61.86 -53.46
CA ARG A 51 -26.43 61.66 -54.90
C ARG A 51 -25.99 62.87 -55.71
N ALA A 52 -26.38 64.08 -55.31
CA ALA A 52 -26.01 65.30 -56.01
C ALA A 52 -24.49 65.58 -55.96
N LEU A 53 -23.85 65.34 -54.82
CA LEU A 53 -22.41 65.47 -54.62
C LEU A 53 -21.63 64.49 -55.51
N GLY A 54 -22.07 63.23 -55.61
CA GLY A 54 -21.48 62.22 -56.50
C GLY A 54 -21.62 62.57 -57.97
N LEU A 55 -22.79 63.10 -58.39
CA LEU A 55 -22.99 63.62 -59.74
C LEU A 55 -22.05 64.80 -60.03
N ALA A 56 -21.89 65.74 -59.09
CA ALA A 56 -20.98 66.87 -59.23
C ALA A 56 -19.51 66.44 -59.31
N ALA A 57 -19.11 65.37 -58.59
CA ALA A 57 -17.75 64.84 -58.64
C ALA A 57 -17.42 64.17 -59.99
N GLY A 58 -18.37 63.43 -60.57
CA GLY A 58 -18.15 62.62 -61.78
C GLY A 58 -18.39 63.33 -63.12
N GLU A 59 -19.13 64.45 -63.12
CA GLU A 59 -19.53 65.13 -64.36
C GLU A 59 -18.39 65.96 -64.98
N ARG A 60 -18.23 65.86 -66.31
CA ARG A 60 -17.18 66.58 -67.06
C ARG A 60 -17.70 67.87 -67.68
N ARG A 61 -19.01 67.96 -67.95
CA ARG A 61 -19.63 69.18 -68.50
C ARG A 61 -19.86 70.19 -67.39
N LEU A 62 -19.31 71.40 -67.56
CA LEU A 62 -19.34 72.47 -66.55
C LEU A 62 -20.75 72.83 -66.10
N GLU A 63 -21.71 72.98 -67.02
CA GLU A 63 -23.11 73.30 -66.69
C GLU A 63 -23.79 72.20 -65.86
N ALA A 64 -23.61 70.93 -66.25
CA ALA A 64 -24.20 69.81 -65.53
C ALA A 64 -23.55 69.61 -64.15
N LYS A 65 -22.23 69.84 -64.05
CA LYS A 65 -21.48 69.85 -62.79
C LYS A 65 -21.95 70.97 -61.85
N ALA A 66 -22.17 72.17 -62.36
CA ALA A 66 -22.69 73.30 -61.60
C ALA A 66 -24.14 73.07 -61.12
N ASN A 67 -24.99 72.48 -61.96
CA ASN A 67 -26.35 72.11 -61.57
C ASN A 67 -26.37 71.05 -60.46
N ALA A 68 -25.50 70.04 -60.54
CA ALA A 68 -25.36 69.03 -59.50
C ALA A 68 -24.81 69.61 -58.18
N PHE A 69 -23.85 70.54 -58.27
CA PHE A 69 -23.33 71.28 -57.12
C PHE A 69 -24.41 72.14 -56.44
N LEU A 70 -25.20 72.87 -57.22
CA LEU A 70 -26.35 73.63 -56.73
C LEU A 70 -27.41 72.71 -56.10
N ALA A 71 -27.66 71.53 -56.67
CA ALA A 71 -28.56 70.54 -56.09
C ALA A 71 -28.06 70.01 -54.73
N ALA A 72 -26.75 69.81 -54.58
CA ALA A 72 -26.15 69.43 -53.31
C ALA A 72 -26.32 70.55 -52.27
N ALA A 73 -25.99 71.80 -52.61
CA ALA A 73 -26.20 72.94 -51.73
C ALA A 73 -27.69 73.15 -51.35
N ARG A 74 -28.63 72.91 -52.27
CA ARG A 74 -30.08 72.96 -51.99
C ARG A 74 -30.55 71.86 -51.05
N ALA A 75 -29.94 70.67 -51.10
CA ALA A 75 -30.26 69.60 -50.15
C ALA A 75 -29.89 69.98 -48.71
N LEU A 76 -28.74 70.65 -48.52
CA LEU A 76 -28.33 71.22 -47.22
C LEU A 76 -29.30 72.31 -46.75
N ALA A 77 -29.66 73.24 -47.65
CA ALA A 77 -30.65 74.27 -47.34
C ALA A 77 -32.04 73.68 -46.99
N GLY A 78 -32.38 72.51 -47.52
CA GLY A 78 -33.60 71.77 -47.15
C GLY A 78 -33.59 71.30 -45.70
N LEU A 79 -32.45 70.81 -45.20
CA LEU A 79 -32.29 70.46 -43.79
C LEU A 79 -32.35 71.71 -42.89
N ALA A 80 -31.76 72.82 -43.33
CA ALA A 80 -31.84 74.11 -42.64
C ALA A 80 -33.28 74.59 -42.45
N ARG A 81 -34.10 74.53 -43.51
CA ARG A 81 -35.53 74.89 -43.45
C ARG A 81 -36.32 74.01 -42.48
N ARG A 82 -35.99 72.72 -42.38
CA ARG A 82 -36.62 71.80 -41.41
C ARG A 82 -36.31 72.20 -39.96
N ALA A 83 -35.05 72.53 -39.68
CA ALA A 83 -34.64 73.01 -38.37
C ALA A 83 -35.32 74.35 -38.01
N ASP A 84 -35.40 75.27 -38.97
CA ASP A 84 -36.09 76.56 -38.80
C ASP A 84 -37.58 76.39 -38.49
N GLY A 85 -38.25 75.44 -39.14
CA GLY A 85 -39.66 75.12 -38.85
C GLY A 85 -39.87 74.68 -37.39
N TRP A 86 -38.98 73.86 -36.84
CA TRP A 86 -39.03 73.48 -35.42
C TRP A 86 -38.74 74.67 -34.50
N LEU A 87 -37.76 75.50 -34.86
CA LEU A 87 -37.39 76.69 -34.09
C LEU A 87 -38.56 77.67 -33.96
N ARG A 88 -39.30 77.92 -35.06
CA ARG A 88 -40.53 78.72 -35.05
C ARG A 88 -41.63 78.09 -34.19
N GLY A 89 -41.82 76.76 -34.30
CA GLY A 89 -42.78 76.03 -33.47
C GLY A 89 -42.50 76.11 -31.97
N LEU A 90 -41.22 76.17 -31.58
CA LEU A 90 -40.78 76.29 -30.19
C LEU A 90 -40.88 77.73 -29.65
N GLU A 91 -40.82 78.75 -30.52
CA GLU A 91 -40.64 80.14 -30.10
C GLU A 91 -41.76 80.67 -29.21
N GLY A 92 -43.01 80.38 -29.56
CA GLY A 92 -44.16 80.82 -28.76
C GLY A 92 -44.14 80.26 -27.34
N ALA A 93 -43.71 79.01 -27.16
CA ALA A 93 -43.62 78.36 -25.86
C ALA A 93 -42.34 78.77 -25.10
N ALA A 94 -41.21 78.90 -25.78
CA ALA A 94 -39.96 79.37 -25.20
C ALA A 94 -40.09 80.78 -24.59
N ARG A 95 -40.89 81.66 -25.20
CA ARG A 95 -41.19 82.99 -24.63
C ARG A 95 -42.03 82.94 -23.36
N ARG A 96 -42.92 81.94 -23.21
CA ARG A 96 -43.78 81.78 -22.04
C ARG A 96 -43.04 81.14 -20.86
N SER A 97 -42.12 80.21 -21.15
CA SER A 97 -41.32 79.50 -20.14
C SER A 97 -39.83 79.52 -20.52
N PRO A 98 -39.07 80.53 -20.05
CA PRO A 98 -37.66 80.70 -20.42
C PRO A 98 -36.74 79.55 -19.99
N ASP A 99 -37.10 78.82 -18.93
CA ASP A 99 -36.36 77.65 -18.43
C ASP A 99 -37.01 76.31 -18.85
N GLY A 100 -38.11 76.36 -19.60
CA GLY A 100 -38.88 75.18 -20.00
C GLY A 100 -38.22 74.36 -21.11
N ALA A 101 -38.69 73.13 -21.29
CA ALA A 101 -38.20 72.20 -22.32
C ALA A 101 -38.13 72.82 -23.73
N ALA A 102 -39.10 73.67 -24.09
CA ALA A 102 -39.12 74.39 -25.37
C ALA A 102 -37.96 75.39 -25.52
N ALA A 103 -37.65 76.15 -24.46
CA ALA A 103 -36.57 77.13 -24.46
C ALA A 103 -35.19 76.46 -24.47
N GLN A 104 -35.04 75.36 -23.72
CA GLN A 104 -33.81 74.57 -23.68
C GLN A 104 -33.50 73.94 -25.05
N LEU A 105 -34.48 73.28 -25.69
CA LEU A 105 -34.27 72.70 -27.01
C LEU A 105 -34.05 73.79 -28.07
N ARG A 106 -34.74 74.93 -27.98
CA ARG A 106 -34.47 76.09 -28.85
C ARG A 106 -33.02 76.56 -28.73
N GLY A 107 -32.50 76.65 -27.50
CA GLY A 107 -31.11 77.03 -27.24
C GLY A 107 -30.12 76.09 -27.92
N GLU A 108 -30.31 74.78 -27.71
CA GLU A 108 -29.49 73.74 -28.33
C GLU A 108 -29.58 73.78 -29.87
N LEU A 109 -30.78 73.95 -30.42
CA LEU A 109 -31.03 73.98 -31.87
C LEU A 109 -30.24 75.11 -32.54
N VAL A 110 -30.27 76.31 -31.94
CA VAL A 110 -29.49 77.44 -32.44
C VAL A 110 -27.99 77.19 -32.26
N ALA A 111 -27.55 76.67 -31.11
CA ALA A 111 -26.14 76.42 -30.82
C ALA A 111 -25.51 75.42 -31.80
N GLU A 112 -26.18 74.30 -32.07
CA GLU A 112 -25.64 73.22 -32.89
C GLU A 112 -25.66 73.53 -34.39
N LEU A 113 -26.60 74.34 -34.87
CA LEU A 113 -26.81 74.55 -36.31
C LEU A 113 -26.38 75.94 -36.81
N ALA A 114 -26.13 76.92 -35.94
CA ALA A 114 -25.80 78.27 -36.37
C ALA A 114 -24.51 78.35 -37.20
N GLU A 115 -23.44 77.68 -36.76
CA GLU A 115 -22.15 77.68 -37.46
C GLU A 115 -22.21 77.04 -38.86
N PRO A 116 -22.70 75.79 -39.04
CA PRO A 116 -22.78 75.17 -40.37
C PRO A 116 -23.72 75.92 -41.32
N LEU A 117 -24.80 76.52 -40.81
CA LEU A 117 -25.71 77.34 -41.63
C LEU A 117 -25.08 78.68 -42.04
N THR A 118 -24.31 79.30 -41.15
CA THR A 118 -23.55 80.51 -41.46
C THR A 118 -22.47 80.25 -42.50
N ALA A 119 -21.77 79.12 -42.40
CA ALA A 119 -20.79 78.68 -43.41
C ALA A 119 -21.45 78.43 -44.78
N LEU A 120 -22.59 77.71 -44.81
CA LEU A 120 -23.35 77.49 -46.04
C LEU A 120 -23.78 78.81 -46.70
N ALA A 121 -24.27 79.76 -45.92
CA ALA A 121 -24.67 81.08 -46.42
C ALA A 121 -23.47 81.91 -46.93
N ALA A 122 -22.33 81.86 -46.22
CA ALA A 122 -21.10 82.53 -46.63
C ALA A 122 -20.59 81.99 -47.97
N TYR A 123 -20.56 80.67 -48.15
CA TYR A 123 -20.16 80.02 -49.40
C TYR A 123 -21.16 80.27 -50.53
N ALA A 124 -22.47 80.28 -50.24
CA ALA A 124 -23.49 80.57 -51.25
C ALA A 124 -23.34 81.97 -51.86
N ARG A 125 -23.03 82.98 -51.03
CA ARG A 125 -22.74 84.33 -51.49
C ARG A 125 -21.36 84.45 -52.14
N GLY A 126 -20.35 83.79 -51.59
CA GLY A 126 -18.98 83.77 -52.12
C GLY A 126 -18.89 83.18 -53.53
N ALA A 127 -19.75 82.22 -53.86
CA ALA A 127 -19.84 81.63 -55.20
C ALA A 127 -20.08 82.68 -56.31
N GLY A 128 -20.73 83.81 -56.01
CA GLY A 128 -21.01 84.89 -56.96
C GLY A 128 -19.84 85.84 -57.24
N GLN A 129 -18.70 85.66 -56.56
CA GLN A 129 -17.51 86.48 -56.80
C GLN A 129 -16.79 86.06 -58.09
N ARG A 130 -16.15 87.02 -58.78
CA ARG A 130 -15.47 86.80 -60.06
C ARG A 130 -14.34 85.77 -60.00
N GLN A 131 -13.72 85.60 -58.83
CA GLN A 131 -12.67 84.62 -58.57
C GLN A 131 -13.23 83.21 -58.24
N ALA A 132 -14.54 83.08 -58.03
CA ALA A 132 -15.25 81.83 -57.73
C ALA A 132 -15.99 81.29 -58.97
N LEU A 133 -17.33 81.34 -59.01
CA LEU A 133 -18.18 80.70 -60.03
C LEU A 133 -19.08 81.68 -60.80
N ALA A 134 -18.76 82.98 -60.79
CA ALA A 134 -19.57 84.02 -61.43
C ALA A 134 -19.77 83.81 -62.95
N GLY A 135 -18.86 83.08 -63.63
CA GLY A 135 -18.97 82.80 -65.07
C GLY A 135 -20.08 81.79 -65.42
N VAL A 136 -20.41 80.88 -64.51
CA VAL A 136 -21.43 79.82 -64.73
C VAL A 136 -22.71 80.07 -63.95
N LEU A 137 -22.63 80.67 -62.76
CA LEU A 137 -23.77 80.89 -61.87
C LEU A 137 -24.25 82.34 -61.82
N GLY A 138 -23.56 83.27 -62.49
CA GLY A 138 -23.89 84.69 -62.48
C GLY A 138 -23.67 85.33 -61.11
N GLY A 139 -24.71 85.37 -60.27
CA GLY A 139 -24.78 86.13 -59.02
C GLY A 139 -24.54 85.34 -57.71
N GLY A 140 -24.34 84.02 -57.77
CA GLY A 140 -24.14 83.15 -56.58
C GLY A 140 -25.02 81.90 -56.60
N LEU A 141 -25.07 81.17 -55.47
CA LEU A 141 -25.99 80.03 -55.31
C LEU A 141 -27.35 80.50 -54.78
N ASP A 142 -28.40 80.40 -55.59
CA ASP A 142 -29.77 80.64 -55.13
C ASP A 142 -30.32 79.42 -54.37
N LEU A 143 -30.28 79.54 -53.03
CA LEU A 143 -30.69 78.54 -52.06
C LEU A 143 -31.97 78.92 -51.28
N GLY A 144 -32.49 80.14 -51.49
CA GLY A 144 -33.62 80.68 -50.72
C GLY A 144 -33.33 80.83 -49.22
N LEU A 145 -32.10 81.15 -48.83
CA LEU A 145 -31.71 81.30 -47.42
C LEU A 145 -32.15 82.64 -46.81
N GLU A 146 -32.62 83.59 -47.63
CA GLU A 146 -33.13 84.89 -47.15
C GLU A 146 -34.34 84.73 -46.23
N GLU A 147 -35.16 83.70 -46.46
CA GLU A 147 -36.34 83.37 -45.63
C GLU A 147 -35.97 82.94 -44.20
N LEU A 148 -34.71 82.59 -43.95
CA LEU A 148 -34.19 82.14 -42.66
C LEU A 148 -33.53 83.28 -41.87
N ASP A 149 -33.33 84.44 -42.48
CA ASP A 149 -32.51 85.52 -41.89
C ASP A 149 -33.09 86.09 -40.59
N GLY A 150 -34.42 86.09 -40.46
CA GLY A 150 -35.11 86.63 -39.29
C GLY A 150 -34.74 85.96 -37.96
N VAL A 151 -34.25 84.72 -38.00
CA VAL A 151 -33.84 83.98 -36.80
C VAL A 151 -32.35 83.65 -36.80
N TRP A 152 -31.78 83.34 -37.96
CA TRP A 152 -30.41 82.86 -38.08
C TRP A 152 -29.38 83.95 -38.39
N GLY A 153 -29.79 85.16 -38.78
CA GLY A 153 -28.89 86.30 -39.05
C GLY A 153 -27.90 86.04 -40.19
N LEU A 154 -28.24 85.16 -41.13
CA LEU A 154 -27.36 84.69 -42.19
C LEU A 154 -26.88 85.81 -43.11
N SER A 155 -27.67 86.88 -43.32
CA SER A 155 -27.34 88.04 -44.15
C SER A 155 -26.11 88.82 -43.69
N ALA A 156 -25.78 88.75 -42.39
CA ALA A 156 -24.68 89.52 -41.80
C ALA A 156 -23.29 88.93 -42.05
N SER A 157 -23.19 87.66 -42.47
CA SER A 157 -21.91 86.98 -42.69
C SER A 157 -21.24 87.43 -44.01
N PRO A 158 -19.91 87.70 -44.04
CA PRO A 158 -19.24 88.13 -45.26
C PRO A 158 -19.24 87.00 -46.32
N PRO A 159 -19.27 87.33 -47.62
CA PRO A 159 -19.17 86.33 -48.68
C PRO A 159 -17.79 85.66 -48.66
N ASP A 160 -17.75 84.33 -48.57
CA ASP A 160 -16.52 83.54 -48.50
C ASP A 160 -16.33 82.71 -49.79
N SER A 161 -15.30 83.07 -50.56
CA SER A 161 -14.91 82.36 -51.79
C SER A 161 -13.72 81.42 -51.61
N SER A 162 -13.22 81.22 -50.39
CA SER A 162 -11.99 80.46 -50.08
C SER A 162 -12.03 79.00 -50.55
N ILE A 163 -13.21 78.37 -50.57
CA ILE A 163 -13.39 76.99 -51.01
C ILE A 163 -13.34 76.82 -52.53
N PHE A 164 -13.45 77.92 -53.30
CA PHE A 164 -13.47 77.92 -54.76
C PHE A 164 -12.11 78.28 -55.35
N TRP A 165 -11.14 77.37 -55.30
CA TRP A 165 -9.80 77.57 -55.87
C TRP A 165 -9.53 76.63 -57.05
N GLY A 166 -8.68 77.03 -58.01
CA GLY A 166 -8.41 76.30 -59.24
C GLY A 166 -8.36 77.20 -60.47
N GLU A 167 -7.72 76.73 -61.54
CA GLU A 167 -7.54 77.50 -62.78
C GLU A 167 -8.84 77.57 -63.59
N THR A 168 -9.65 76.50 -63.56
CA THR A 168 -10.95 76.41 -64.24
C THR A 168 -12.13 76.39 -63.24
N GLU A 169 -13.31 76.88 -63.65
CA GLU A 169 -14.51 76.82 -62.80
C GLU A 169 -14.92 75.37 -62.49
N ALA A 170 -14.60 74.42 -63.37
CA ALA A 170 -14.82 72.99 -63.12
C ALA A 170 -13.93 72.43 -62.00
N GLU A 171 -12.69 72.92 -61.87
CA GLU A 171 -11.78 72.62 -60.76
C GLU A 171 -12.24 73.30 -59.47
N ARG A 172 -12.67 74.56 -59.54
CA ARG A 172 -13.22 75.29 -58.38
C ARG A 172 -14.43 74.60 -57.78
N ILE A 173 -15.35 74.09 -58.61
CA ILE A 173 -16.47 73.26 -58.12
C ILE A 173 -15.93 71.99 -57.46
N ALA A 174 -14.96 71.31 -58.07
CA ALA A 174 -14.41 70.06 -57.53
C ALA A 174 -13.78 70.26 -56.14
N HIS A 175 -13.02 71.34 -55.95
CA HIS A 175 -12.38 71.68 -54.68
C HIS A 175 -13.36 72.18 -53.60
N ALA A 176 -14.53 72.67 -54.00
CA ALA A 176 -15.59 73.07 -53.08
C ALA A 176 -16.45 71.89 -52.57
N LEU A 177 -16.43 70.72 -53.23
CA LEU A 177 -17.22 69.54 -52.83
C LEU A 177 -16.94 69.06 -51.39
N PRO A 178 -15.67 68.95 -50.94
CA PRO A 178 -15.37 68.54 -49.56
C PRO A 178 -15.92 69.52 -48.51
N ALA A 179 -15.95 70.82 -48.80
CA ALA A 179 -16.51 71.82 -47.88
C ALA A 179 -18.03 71.66 -47.71
N LEU A 180 -18.76 71.39 -48.79
CA LEU A 180 -20.19 71.05 -48.68
C LEU A 180 -20.41 69.72 -47.95
N ALA A 181 -19.52 68.74 -48.14
CA ALA A 181 -19.60 67.46 -47.44
C ALA A 181 -19.37 67.64 -45.92
N GLY A 182 -18.42 68.49 -45.52
CA GLY A 182 -18.20 68.86 -44.12
C GLY A 182 -19.44 69.51 -43.50
N ILE A 183 -20.09 70.45 -44.20
CA ILE A 183 -21.35 71.05 -43.73
C ILE A 183 -22.44 69.98 -43.52
N LEU A 184 -22.53 68.96 -44.39
CA LEU A 184 -23.48 67.87 -44.15
C LEU A 184 -23.14 67.12 -42.86
N GLU A 185 -21.87 66.76 -42.65
CA GLU A 185 -21.43 66.03 -41.46
C GLU A 185 -21.72 66.81 -40.18
N ASP A 186 -21.44 68.12 -40.17
CA ASP A 186 -21.74 69.00 -39.04
C ASP A 186 -23.25 69.09 -38.78
N LEU A 187 -24.07 69.24 -39.83
CA LEU A 187 -25.53 69.25 -39.70
C LEU A 187 -26.06 67.92 -39.17
N LEU A 188 -25.57 66.77 -39.65
CA LEU A 188 -25.98 65.45 -39.17
C LEU A 188 -25.60 65.23 -37.69
N GLY A 189 -24.39 65.65 -37.31
CA GLY A 189 -23.94 65.63 -35.91
C GLY A 189 -24.86 66.49 -35.01
N GLY A 190 -25.16 67.71 -35.45
CA GLY A 190 -26.10 68.60 -34.75
C GLY A 190 -27.50 68.00 -34.64
N PHE A 191 -28.04 67.37 -35.71
CA PHE A 191 -29.35 66.71 -35.63
C PHE A 191 -29.37 65.51 -34.69
N ASP A 192 -28.30 64.71 -34.63
CA ASP A 192 -28.20 63.59 -33.68
C ASP A 192 -28.13 64.08 -32.23
N GLN A 193 -27.42 65.18 -31.97
CA GLN A 193 -27.40 65.86 -30.67
C GLN A 193 -28.80 66.36 -30.29
N LEU A 194 -29.47 67.04 -31.21
CA LEU A 194 -30.84 67.52 -31.02
C LEU A 194 -31.83 66.38 -30.77
N ARG A 195 -31.68 65.25 -31.46
CA ARG A 195 -32.53 64.06 -31.26
C ARG A 195 -32.41 63.52 -29.84
N ARG A 196 -31.18 63.38 -29.34
CA ARG A 196 -30.92 62.95 -27.94
C ARG A 196 -31.51 63.94 -26.95
N ARG A 197 -31.26 65.23 -27.16
CA ARG A 197 -31.77 66.27 -26.26
C ARG A 197 -33.30 66.35 -26.25
N ALA A 198 -33.93 66.18 -27.41
CA ALA A 198 -35.38 66.13 -27.51
C ALA A 198 -35.99 64.93 -26.78
N LEU A 199 -35.36 63.75 -26.83
CA LEU A 199 -35.81 62.56 -26.09
C LEU A 199 -35.72 62.77 -24.57
N GLU A 200 -34.65 63.41 -24.08
CA GLU A 200 -34.49 63.75 -22.66
C GLU A 200 -35.55 64.73 -22.17
N LEU A 201 -35.88 65.74 -22.97
CA LEU A 201 -36.81 66.81 -22.60
C LEU A 201 -38.28 66.47 -22.86
N LEU A 202 -38.58 65.44 -23.67
CA LEU A 202 -39.94 65.09 -24.06
C LEU A 202 -40.85 64.72 -22.87
N PRO A 203 -40.42 63.94 -21.85
CA PRO A 203 -41.25 63.65 -20.68
C PRO A 203 -41.68 64.92 -19.95
N GLN A 204 -40.75 65.87 -19.75
CA GLN A 204 -41.04 67.15 -19.13
C GLN A 204 -42.04 67.96 -19.96
N ALA A 205 -41.87 67.99 -21.29
CA ALA A 205 -42.79 68.69 -22.18
C ALA A 205 -44.20 68.09 -22.17
N LEU A 206 -44.33 66.75 -22.07
CA LEU A 206 -45.63 66.06 -22.00
C LEU A 206 -46.37 66.28 -20.67
N GLU A 207 -45.70 66.81 -19.65
CA GLU A 207 -46.27 67.10 -18.33
C GLU A 207 -46.48 68.60 -18.09
N ALA A 208 -46.10 69.47 -19.03
CA ALA A 208 -46.01 70.91 -18.85
C ALA A 208 -47.35 71.65 -18.59
N GLY A 209 -48.50 70.95 -18.69
CA GLY A 209 -49.82 71.47 -18.30
C GLY A 209 -50.34 72.64 -19.16
N ASP A 210 -49.54 73.14 -20.10
CA ASP A 210 -49.83 74.28 -20.98
C ASP A 210 -50.17 73.87 -22.42
N HIS A 211 -50.42 72.57 -22.63
CA HIS A 211 -50.89 72.02 -23.90
C HIS A 211 -52.22 72.65 -24.30
N ARG A 212 -52.35 72.98 -25.59
CA ARG A 212 -53.66 73.34 -26.14
C ARG A 212 -54.59 72.12 -26.10
N PRO A 213 -55.93 72.30 -25.95
CA PRO A 213 -56.87 71.19 -25.79
C PRO A 213 -56.75 70.08 -26.86
N GLN A 214 -56.47 70.45 -28.10
CA GLN A 214 -56.25 69.53 -29.21
C GLN A 214 -55.00 68.64 -29.04
N SER A 215 -53.89 69.20 -28.59
CA SER A 215 -52.62 68.48 -28.40
C SER A 215 -52.71 67.59 -27.18
N ALA A 216 -53.35 68.09 -26.12
CA ALA A 216 -53.66 67.31 -24.92
C ALA A 216 -54.53 66.08 -25.24
N LEU A 217 -55.53 66.22 -26.13
CA LEU A 217 -56.36 65.10 -26.57
C LEU A 217 -55.55 64.03 -27.33
N TYR A 218 -54.65 64.44 -28.23
CA TYR A 218 -53.77 63.52 -28.96
C TYR A 218 -52.79 62.80 -28.02
N VAL A 219 -52.17 63.51 -27.07
CA VAL A 219 -51.30 62.93 -26.05
C VAL A 219 -52.07 61.93 -25.17
N ALA A 220 -53.30 62.27 -24.76
CA ALA A 220 -54.16 61.37 -24.00
C ALA A 220 -54.48 60.08 -24.77
N PHE A 221 -54.80 60.19 -26.06
CA PHE A 221 -55.00 59.02 -26.93
C PHE A 221 -53.75 58.14 -26.98
N ALA A 222 -52.56 58.72 -27.21
CA ALA A 222 -51.31 57.96 -27.27
C ALA A 222 -51.01 57.21 -25.95
N ARG A 223 -51.22 57.87 -24.80
CA ARG A 223 -51.06 57.24 -23.47
C ARG A 223 -52.03 56.09 -23.24
N LEU A 224 -53.29 56.23 -23.66
CA LEU A 224 -54.29 55.15 -23.55
C LEU A 224 -53.95 53.98 -24.48
N PHE A 225 -53.53 54.27 -25.71
CA PHE A 225 -53.15 53.25 -26.69
C PHE A 225 -51.94 52.42 -26.22
N GLN A 226 -50.98 53.02 -25.52
CA GLN A 226 -49.83 52.31 -24.95
C GLN A 226 -50.26 51.18 -24.00
N LYS A 227 -51.34 51.34 -23.21
CA LYS A 227 -51.85 50.27 -22.34
C LYS A 227 -52.42 49.10 -23.13
N ALA A 228 -53.15 49.39 -24.21
CA ALA A 228 -53.66 48.37 -25.13
C ALA A 228 -52.50 47.62 -25.81
N GLN A 229 -51.49 48.36 -26.27
CA GLN A 229 -50.28 47.78 -26.86
C GLN A 229 -49.52 46.88 -25.87
N ALA A 230 -49.31 47.33 -24.63
CA ALA A 230 -48.64 46.53 -23.60
C ALA A 230 -49.39 45.22 -23.33
N THR A 231 -50.72 45.26 -23.33
CA THR A 231 -51.55 44.05 -23.16
C THR A 231 -51.43 43.12 -24.37
N LEU A 232 -51.50 43.65 -25.59
CA LEU A 232 -51.35 42.88 -26.83
C LEU A 232 -49.97 42.21 -26.91
N ASN A 233 -48.92 42.89 -26.45
CA ASN A 233 -47.55 42.37 -26.41
C ASN A 233 -47.33 41.23 -25.39
N THR A 234 -48.37 40.80 -24.66
CA THR A 234 -48.32 39.59 -23.81
C THR A 234 -48.97 38.36 -24.46
N PHE A 235 -49.57 38.53 -25.65
CA PHE A 235 -50.39 37.50 -26.29
C PHE A 235 -49.58 36.25 -26.66
N ASP A 236 -48.40 36.45 -27.21
CA ASP A 236 -47.42 35.41 -27.53
C ASP A 236 -47.10 34.51 -26.33
N ARG A 237 -46.72 35.10 -25.19
CA ARG A 237 -46.42 34.32 -23.97
C ARG A 237 -47.65 33.58 -23.45
N ARG A 238 -48.80 34.25 -23.40
CA ARG A 238 -50.07 33.63 -22.98
C ARG A 238 -50.47 32.48 -23.90
N TYR A 239 -50.19 32.58 -25.19
CA TYR A 239 -50.49 31.52 -26.16
C TYR A 239 -49.58 30.31 -25.94
N VAL A 240 -48.28 30.52 -25.73
CA VAL A 240 -47.34 29.43 -25.38
C VAL A 240 -47.76 28.74 -24.08
N ASP A 241 -48.07 29.50 -23.03
CA ASP A 241 -48.55 28.97 -21.76
C ASP A 241 -49.85 28.15 -21.92
N PHE A 242 -50.80 28.66 -22.71
CA PHE A 242 -52.03 27.93 -23.04
C PHE A 242 -51.74 26.63 -23.78
N TYR A 243 -50.88 26.67 -24.80
CA TYR A 243 -50.57 25.49 -25.60
C TYR A 243 -49.88 24.41 -24.75
N TYR A 244 -48.85 24.78 -23.98
CA TYR A 244 -48.11 23.81 -23.15
C TYR A 244 -48.96 23.26 -22.00
N ARG A 245 -49.70 24.10 -21.27
CA ARG A 245 -50.39 23.68 -20.04
C ARG A 245 -51.82 23.21 -20.24
N ARG A 246 -52.51 23.62 -21.32
CA ARG A 246 -53.94 23.29 -21.54
C ARG A 246 -54.17 22.39 -22.75
N VAL A 247 -53.33 22.48 -23.79
CA VAL A 247 -53.48 21.64 -24.98
C VAL A 247 -52.62 20.37 -24.87
N LEU A 248 -51.33 20.53 -24.57
CA LEU A 248 -50.42 19.40 -24.38
C LEU A 248 -50.50 18.79 -22.97
N ASP A 249 -51.08 19.52 -22.01
CA ASP A 249 -51.23 19.11 -20.60
C ASP A 249 -49.89 18.77 -19.92
N GLU A 250 -48.82 19.49 -20.30
CA GLU A 250 -47.52 19.35 -19.67
C GLU A 250 -47.50 20.12 -18.34
N THR A 251 -46.97 19.46 -17.31
CA THR A 251 -46.77 20.06 -15.98
C THR A 251 -45.29 20.30 -15.71
N PRO A 252 -44.93 21.39 -15.01
CA PRO A 252 -43.57 21.59 -14.50
C PRO A 252 -43.13 20.42 -13.62
N ARG A 253 -41.87 20.00 -13.72
CA ARG A 253 -41.30 18.98 -12.84
C ARG A 253 -41.16 19.57 -11.42
N GLY A 254 -41.68 18.82 -10.42
CA GLY A 254 -41.51 19.15 -9.01
C GLY A 254 -40.06 18.97 -8.55
N PRO A 255 -39.73 19.43 -7.33
CA PRO A 255 -38.40 19.20 -6.76
C PRO A 255 -38.17 17.70 -6.51
N VAL A 256 -36.92 17.27 -6.67
CA VAL A 256 -36.47 15.91 -6.35
C VAL A 256 -35.58 15.99 -5.11
N ALA A 257 -35.88 15.18 -4.09
CA ALA A 257 -35.09 15.12 -2.88
C ALA A 257 -33.65 14.69 -3.18
N ASP A 258 -32.68 15.36 -2.58
CA ASP A 258 -31.31 14.87 -2.52
C ASP A 258 -31.17 13.74 -1.51
N ARG A 259 -30.16 12.92 -1.74
CA ARG A 259 -29.76 11.81 -0.88
C ARG A 259 -28.34 12.03 -0.40
N LEU A 260 -28.03 11.47 0.76
CA LEU A 260 -26.69 11.47 1.31
C LEU A 260 -26.42 10.17 2.07
N TYR A 261 -25.19 10.01 2.51
CA TYR A 261 -24.76 8.91 3.34
C TYR A 261 -24.49 9.41 4.77
N LEU A 262 -24.88 8.62 5.76
CA LEU A 262 -24.60 8.89 7.18
C LEU A 262 -23.87 7.69 7.77
N ALA A 263 -22.72 7.96 8.38
CA ALA A 263 -21.91 7.00 9.11
C ALA A 263 -22.14 7.16 10.62
N PHE A 264 -22.08 6.06 11.34
CA PHE A 264 -22.38 6.00 12.77
C PHE A 264 -21.25 5.29 13.51
N SER A 265 -20.96 5.75 14.73
CA SER A 265 -20.08 5.02 15.64
C SER A 265 -20.79 4.69 16.95
N LEU A 266 -20.51 3.51 17.50
CA LEU A 266 -21.12 3.04 18.75
C LEU A 266 -20.45 3.71 19.97
N ALA A 267 -21.23 4.01 21.01
CA ALA A 267 -20.72 4.52 22.28
C ALA A 267 -19.81 3.49 22.99
N GLU A 268 -18.67 3.96 23.50
CA GLU A 268 -17.72 3.15 24.27
C GLU A 268 -18.19 2.99 25.73
N GLN A 269 -19.36 2.37 25.90
CA GLN A 269 -19.93 2.05 27.22
C GLN A 269 -19.86 0.54 27.48
N GLU A 270 -19.57 0.19 28.73
CA GLU A 270 -19.49 -1.20 29.18
C GLU A 270 -20.87 -1.87 29.05
N GLY A 271 -20.94 -2.98 28.30
CA GLY A 271 -22.18 -3.72 28.03
C GLY A 271 -22.95 -3.38 26.74
N VAL A 272 -22.63 -2.27 26.04
CA VAL A 272 -23.27 -1.93 24.76
C VAL A 272 -22.56 -2.63 23.60
N LEU A 273 -23.17 -3.67 23.02
CA LEU A 273 -22.61 -4.46 21.91
C LEU A 273 -23.06 -3.96 20.53
N SER A 274 -24.28 -3.43 20.46
CA SER A 274 -24.90 -2.91 19.25
C SER A 274 -25.99 -1.90 19.57
N ALA A 275 -26.29 -1.01 18.63
CA ALA A 275 -27.39 -0.04 18.69
C ALA A 275 -28.17 -0.04 17.36
N SER A 276 -29.47 0.24 17.40
CA SER A 276 -30.31 0.31 16.20
C SER A 276 -30.62 1.75 15.81
N VAL A 277 -30.49 2.07 14.53
CA VAL A 277 -31.02 3.28 13.90
C VAL A 277 -32.22 2.89 13.03
N PRO A 278 -33.46 3.16 13.48
CA PRO A 278 -34.66 2.81 12.74
C PRO A 278 -34.79 3.59 11.42
N ARG A 279 -35.43 2.96 10.44
CA ARG A 279 -35.90 3.64 9.23
C ARG A 279 -36.82 4.80 9.62
N GLY A 280 -36.62 5.95 8.99
CA GLY A 280 -37.41 7.16 9.23
C GLY A 280 -36.87 8.08 10.31
N THR A 281 -35.84 7.68 11.07
CA THR A 281 -35.14 8.60 12.00
C THR A 281 -34.67 9.84 11.25
N LEU A 282 -34.89 10.99 11.88
CA LEU A 282 -34.67 12.31 11.27
C LEU A 282 -33.31 12.89 11.68
N PHE A 283 -32.65 13.55 10.74
CA PHE A 283 -31.34 14.19 10.92
C PHE A 283 -31.39 15.65 10.45
N PRO A 284 -31.11 16.62 11.33
CA PRO A 284 -31.13 18.04 10.99
C PRO A 284 -29.86 18.45 10.24
N ALA A 285 -30.04 19.29 9.22
CA ALA A 285 -28.98 19.77 8.31
C ALA A 285 -28.96 21.30 8.19
N GLY A 286 -29.31 22.00 9.28
CA GLY A 286 -29.43 23.46 9.32
C GLY A 286 -30.75 23.98 8.77
N GLU A 287 -30.76 25.25 8.38
CA GLU A 287 -31.94 25.95 7.86
C GLU A 287 -31.74 26.31 6.38
N ASP A 288 -32.84 26.33 5.64
CA ASP A 288 -32.85 26.85 4.27
C ASP A 288 -32.90 28.38 4.21
N ALA A 289 -32.90 28.94 2.99
CA ALA A 289 -32.97 30.38 2.77
C ALA A 289 -34.28 31.03 3.26
N GLY A 290 -35.32 30.24 3.54
CA GLY A 290 -36.58 30.66 4.13
C GLY A 290 -36.62 30.55 5.66
N GLY A 291 -35.53 30.09 6.31
CA GLY A 291 -35.46 29.84 7.74
C GLY A 291 -36.20 28.57 8.18
N GLN A 292 -36.49 27.66 7.25
CA GLN A 292 -37.12 26.38 7.56
C GLN A 292 -36.06 25.28 7.72
N GLU A 293 -36.23 24.43 8.72
CA GLU A 293 -35.28 23.35 9.04
C GLU A 293 -35.20 22.32 7.91
N ILE A 294 -33.98 21.99 7.50
CA ILE A 294 -33.68 20.95 6.52
C ILE A 294 -33.52 19.63 7.27
N LEU A 295 -34.40 18.67 6.96
CA LEU A 295 -34.40 17.34 7.58
C LEU A 295 -34.11 16.26 6.54
N TYR A 296 -33.33 15.25 6.94
CA TYR A 296 -33.14 14.01 6.20
C TYR A 296 -33.69 12.84 6.99
N ALA A 297 -34.34 11.89 6.32
CA ALA A 297 -34.88 10.69 6.95
C ALA A 297 -34.05 9.46 6.53
N ALA A 298 -33.72 8.58 7.48
CA ALA A 298 -33.10 7.28 7.19
C ALA A 298 -33.97 6.44 6.23
N THR A 299 -33.38 5.92 5.16
CA THR A 299 -34.12 5.14 4.15
C THR A 299 -34.27 3.66 4.50
N SER A 300 -33.45 3.15 5.42
CA SER A 300 -33.46 1.76 5.91
C SER A 300 -33.11 1.70 7.39
N ASP A 301 -33.38 0.57 8.03
CA ASP A 301 -32.85 0.26 9.36
C ASP A 301 -31.34 -0.01 9.28
N LEU A 302 -30.60 0.36 10.31
CA LEU A 302 -29.17 0.06 10.45
C LEU A 302 -28.88 -0.43 11.87
N VAL A 303 -28.09 -1.49 12.00
CA VAL A 303 -27.52 -1.92 13.27
C VAL A 303 -26.06 -1.48 13.30
N VAL A 304 -25.71 -0.66 14.28
CA VAL A 304 -24.35 -0.17 14.53
C VAL A 304 -23.73 -1.08 15.58
N THR A 305 -22.52 -1.57 15.34
CA THR A 305 -21.83 -2.53 16.22
C THR A 305 -20.46 -2.02 16.60
N ARG A 306 -19.68 -2.82 17.33
CA ARG A 306 -18.29 -2.50 17.69
C ARG A 306 -17.29 -2.65 16.55
N ALA A 307 -17.74 -3.04 15.35
CA ALA A 307 -16.86 -3.26 14.21
C ALA A 307 -16.10 -1.99 13.80
N LYS A 308 -14.77 -1.98 13.89
CA LYS A 308 -13.96 -0.86 13.43
C LYS A 308 -13.00 -1.35 12.35
N LEU A 309 -12.90 -0.62 11.23
CA LEU A 309 -11.92 -0.92 10.18
C LEU A 309 -10.56 -0.42 10.65
N GLU A 310 -9.64 -1.34 10.94
CA GLU A 310 -8.33 -1.03 11.50
C GLU A 310 -7.24 -1.00 10.42
N ARG A 311 -7.33 -1.92 9.44
CA ARG A 311 -6.30 -2.07 8.41
C ARG A 311 -6.91 -2.37 7.05
N VAL A 312 -6.29 -1.83 6.01
CA VAL A 312 -6.58 -2.17 4.62
C VAL A 312 -5.29 -2.60 3.94
N ARG A 313 -5.34 -3.73 3.27
CA ARG A 313 -4.21 -4.31 2.53
C ARG A 313 -4.64 -4.69 1.14
N THR A 314 -3.69 -4.65 0.20
CA THR A 314 -3.91 -5.12 -1.16
C THR A 314 -2.85 -6.11 -1.57
N LEU A 315 -3.22 -7.05 -2.43
CA LEU A 315 -2.29 -8.00 -3.05
C LEU A 315 -2.51 -7.97 -4.56
N ARG A 316 -1.49 -7.59 -5.32
CA ARG A 316 -1.52 -7.54 -6.79
C ARG A 316 -0.56 -8.53 -7.40
N ALA A 317 -1.07 -9.43 -8.24
CA ALA A 317 -0.26 -10.30 -9.09
C ALA A 317 0.02 -9.59 -10.43
N LEU A 318 1.30 -9.41 -10.75
CA LEU A 318 1.72 -8.84 -12.03
C LEU A 318 1.90 -9.96 -13.05
N LEU A 319 1.20 -9.85 -14.17
CA LEU A 319 1.31 -10.79 -15.28
C LEU A 319 2.28 -10.25 -16.34
N GLN A 320 3.04 -11.13 -16.98
CA GLN A 320 3.97 -10.72 -18.03
C GLN A 320 3.22 -10.43 -19.35
N GLU A 321 3.56 -9.32 -20.02
CA GLU A 321 2.97 -8.98 -21.32
C GLU A 321 3.22 -10.08 -22.36
N GLY A 322 2.15 -10.54 -23.02
CA GLY A 322 2.21 -11.54 -24.10
C GLY A 322 1.85 -12.98 -23.70
N SER A 323 1.56 -13.26 -22.43
CA SER A 323 1.01 -14.56 -22.05
C SER A 323 -0.50 -14.60 -22.28
N ALA A 324 -0.97 -15.57 -23.07
CA ALA A 324 -2.39 -15.74 -23.36
C ALA A 324 -3.20 -15.98 -22.07
N ALA A 325 -4.38 -15.37 -22.01
CA ALA A 325 -5.30 -15.46 -20.88
C ALA A 325 -5.55 -16.92 -20.48
N GLY A 326 -5.12 -17.30 -19.28
CA GLY A 326 -5.47 -18.56 -18.63
C GLY A 326 -4.34 -19.33 -17.95
N SER A 327 -3.06 -19.04 -18.20
CA SER A 327 -1.93 -19.77 -17.58
C SER A 327 -0.60 -19.00 -17.63
N ALA A 328 -0.62 -17.70 -17.32
CA ALA A 328 0.60 -16.93 -17.13
C ALA A 328 1.00 -17.00 -15.65
N ALA A 329 2.13 -17.61 -15.32
CA ALA A 329 2.67 -17.50 -13.96
C ALA A 329 2.96 -16.02 -13.65
N PRO A 330 2.64 -15.52 -12.44
CA PRO A 330 2.91 -14.13 -12.09
C PRO A 330 4.41 -13.85 -12.07
N SER A 331 4.82 -12.71 -12.63
CA SER A 331 6.21 -12.26 -12.59
C SER A 331 6.59 -11.79 -11.18
N GLN A 332 5.67 -11.10 -10.51
CA GLN A 332 5.79 -10.65 -9.12
C GLN A 332 4.41 -10.61 -8.45
N LEU A 333 4.42 -10.76 -7.13
CA LEU A 333 3.30 -10.47 -6.25
C LEU A 333 3.67 -9.26 -5.40
N LEU A 334 2.85 -8.21 -5.42
CA LEU A 334 3.03 -6.99 -4.64
C LEU A 334 2.03 -6.96 -3.50
N ALA A 335 2.52 -6.80 -2.29
CA ALA A 335 1.72 -6.62 -1.09
C ALA A 335 1.80 -5.16 -0.66
N SER A 336 0.64 -4.55 -0.39
CA SER A 336 0.57 -3.17 0.06
C SER A 336 -0.23 -3.04 1.35
N GLU A 337 0.18 -2.08 2.18
CA GLU A 337 -0.61 -1.62 3.31
C GLU A 337 -1.04 -0.18 3.07
N VAL A 338 -2.36 0.06 3.10
CA VAL A 338 -2.95 1.39 2.89
C VAL A 338 -2.89 2.16 4.20
N VAL A 339 -2.36 3.38 4.13
CA VAL A 339 -2.24 4.30 5.25
C VAL A 339 -3.37 5.31 5.18
N PHE A 340 -4.21 5.35 6.22
CA PHE A 340 -5.28 6.34 6.33
C PHE A 340 -4.71 7.71 6.70
N HIS A 341 -4.97 8.72 5.87
CA HIS A 341 -4.64 10.11 6.14
C HIS A 341 -5.91 10.93 6.46
N GLU A 342 -5.77 12.02 7.21
CA GLU A 342 -6.89 12.93 7.52
C GLU A 342 -7.54 13.55 6.26
N ALA A 343 -6.77 13.68 5.17
CA ALA A 343 -7.29 14.05 3.86
C ALA A 343 -7.37 12.82 2.96
N PRO A 344 -8.52 12.56 2.30
CA PRO A 344 -8.69 11.41 1.42
C PRO A 344 -7.78 11.56 0.21
N SER A 345 -6.88 10.60 0.02
CA SER A 345 -6.08 10.45 -1.19
C SER A 345 -6.40 9.07 -1.77
N PRO A 346 -6.87 8.99 -3.03
CA PRO A 346 -7.23 7.71 -3.62
C PRO A 346 -6.06 6.74 -3.78
N TRP A 347 -6.37 5.44 -3.80
CA TRP A 347 -5.42 4.36 -4.08
C TRP A 347 -6.02 3.32 -5.04
N PRO A 348 -5.20 2.57 -5.80
CA PRO A 348 -5.69 1.48 -6.65
C PRO A 348 -6.41 0.42 -5.82
N THR A 349 -7.71 0.21 -6.07
CA THR A 349 -8.59 -0.65 -5.25
C THR A 349 -8.05 -2.06 -5.02
N PHE A 350 -7.36 -2.63 -6.01
CA PHE A 350 -6.76 -3.97 -5.95
C PHE A 350 -5.22 -3.94 -5.96
N GLY A 351 -4.64 -2.85 -5.49
CA GLY A 351 -3.20 -2.66 -5.37
C GLY A 351 -2.52 -2.14 -6.64
N PRO A 352 -1.37 -1.47 -6.48
CA PRO A 352 -0.63 -0.85 -7.57
C PRO A 352 0.14 -1.87 -8.42
N GLU A 353 0.59 -1.41 -9.59
CA GLU A 353 1.30 -2.25 -10.56
C GLU A 353 2.84 -2.19 -10.42
N ALA A 354 3.35 -1.46 -9.42
CA ALA A 354 4.78 -1.33 -9.16
C ALA A 354 5.05 -1.17 -7.66
N PRO A 355 6.21 -1.67 -7.15
CA PRO A 355 6.64 -1.41 -5.80
C PRO A 355 7.00 0.06 -5.60
N GLY A 356 6.80 0.58 -4.39
CA GLY A 356 7.07 1.97 -4.08
C GLY A 356 6.36 2.47 -2.82
N LEU A 357 6.75 3.66 -2.40
CA LEU A 357 6.09 4.41 -1.35
C LEU A 357 5.31 5.55 -1.99
N SER A 358 3.99 5.56 -1.81
CA SER A 358 3.14 6.69 -2.17
C SER A 358 2.73 7.46 -0.90
N ALA A 359 1.94 8.51 -1.06
CA ALA A 359 1.33 9.19 0.09
C ALA A 359 0.27 8.33 0.78
N THR A 360 -0.18 7.21 0.20
CA THR A 360 -1.31 6.41 0.68
C THR A 360 -0.99 4.95 0.89
N GLU A 361 0.11 4.45 0.32
CA GLU A 361 0.44 3.03 0.30
C GLU A 361 1.94 2.81 0.43
N VAL A 362 2.30 1.81 1.23
CA VAL A 362 3.62 1.18 1.20
C VAL A 362 3.48 -0.11 0.41
N THR A 363 4.10 -0.20 -0.76
CA THR A 363 4.04 -1.40 -1.62
C THR A 363 5.41 -2.04 -1.74
N GLU A 364 5.47 -3.32 -1.37
CA GLU A 364 6.69 -4.13 -1.44
C GLU A 364 6.39 -5.48 -2.11
N PRO A 365 7.41 -6.17 -2.64
CA PRO A 365 7.23 -7.56 -3.05
C PRO A 365 6.74 -8.42 -1.87
N ALA A 366 5.64 -9.14 -2.09
CA ALA A 366 5.02 -10.00 -1.11
C ALA A 366 5.99 -11.04 -0.53
N THR A 367 5.82 -11.37 0.75
CA THR A 367 6.62 -12.43 1.37
C THR A 367 6.08 -13.79 0.95
N LEU A 368 6.91 -14.62 0.31
CA LEU A 368 6.51 -15.94 -0.18
C LEU A 368 7.58 -16.96 0.17
N GLY A 369 7.19 -18.20 0.43
CA GLY A 369 8.16 -19.24 0.70
C GLY A 369 7.60 -20.53 1.25
N LEU A 370 8.50 -21.31 1.83
CA LEU A 370 8.23 -22.58 2.49
C LEU A 370 8.84 -22.55 3.89
N ALA A 371 8.19 -23.18 4.87
CA ALA A 371 8.76 -23.49 6.17
C ALA A 371 8.70 -25.00 6.46
N LEU A 372 9.73 -25.49 7.15
CA LEU A 372 9.86 -26.87 7.60
C LEU A 372 10.15 -26.84 9.10
N ALA A 373 9.20 -27.32 9.90
CA ALA A 373 9.37 -27.49 11.33
C ALA A 373 9.69 -28.96 11.63
N SER A 374 10.78 -29.25 12.34
CA SER A 374 11.16 -30.63 12.64
C SER A 374 12.09 -30.74 13.85
N PRO A 375 11.93 -31.75 14.73
CA PRO A 375 12.88 -32.01 15.81
C PRO A 375 14.30 -32.35 15.30
N TYR A 376 14.45 -32.75 14.03
CA TYR A 376 15.76 -32.99 13.42
C TYR A 376 16.59 -31.70 13.30
N LEU A 377 15.93 -30.55 13.24
CA LEU A 377 16.55 -29.23 13.22
C LEU A 377 17.00 -28.74 14.60
N LEU A 378 16.74 -29.46 15.70
CA LEU A 378 17.33 -29.11 17.00
C LEU A 378 18.85 -29.30 16.91
N LEU A 379 19.63 -28.21 16.87
CA LEU A 379 21.07 -28.25 16.65
C LEU A 379 21.77 -27.24 17.58
N THR A 380 22.08 -27.69 18.81
CA THR A 380 22.56 -26.87 19.93
C THR A 380 23.95 -26.30 19.71
N GLY A 381 24.83 -27.00 18.99
CA GLY A 381 26.15 -26.46 18.66
C GLY A 381 27.05 -27.43 17.89
N GLY A 382 28.36 -27.18 17.94
CA GLY A 382 29.35 -27.91 17.15
C GLY A 382 29.37 -27.52 15.66
N LYS A 383 30.11 -28.28 14.86
CA LYS A 383 30.12 -28.09 13.39
C LYS A 383 28.91 -28.80 12.81
N ARG A 384 27.98 -28.03 12.25
CA ARG A 384 26.70 -28.56 11.77
C ARG A 384 26.60 -28.41 10.26
N ARG A 385 26.10 -29.44 9.58
CA ARG A 385 25.74 -29.41 8.16
C ARG A 385 24.27 -29.79 8.03
N ILE A 386 23.53 -28.97 7.31
CA ILE A 386 22.10 -29.17 7.05
C ILE A 386 21.94 -29.32 5.54
N GLU A 387 21.30 -30.39 5.09
CA GLU A 387 21.00 -30.65 3.69
C GLU A 387 19.50 -30.87 3.50
N LEU A 388 18.91 -30.07 2.61
CA LEU A 388 17.53 -30.23 2.16
C LEU A 388 17.53 -30.69 0.72
N THR A 389 16.92 -31.84 0.43
CA THR A 389 16.78 -32.39 -0.92
C THR A 389 15.32 -32.42 -1.33
N PHE A 390 14.99 -31.68 -2.36
CA PHE A 390 13.64 -31.57 -2.90
C PHE A 390 13.52 -32.47 -4.13
N SER A 391 12.53 -33.34 -4.14
CA SER A 391 12.07 -34.02 -5.37
C SER A 391 10.98 -33.15 -5.98
N TYR A 392 11.21 -32.67 -7.21
CA TYR A 392 10.36 -31.66 -7.83
C TYR A 392 9.89 -32.05 -9.22
N ARG A 393 8.78 -31.44 -9.64
CA ARG A 393 8.27 -31.46 -11.01
C ARG A 393 8.02 -30.03 -11.45
N LEU A 394 8.49 -29.67 -12.64
CA LEU A 394 8.22 -28.35 -13.20
C LEU A 394 6.95 -28.39 -14.05
N ALA A 395 6.12 -27.35 -13.94
CA ALA A 395 5.01 -27.13 -14.86
C ALA A 395 5.48 -26.76 -16.28
N GLN A 396 6.68 -26.19 -16.42
CA GLN A 396 7.26 -25.74 -17.69
C GLN A 396 8.76 -26.07 -17.75
N GLU A 397 9.32 -26.27 -18.95
CA GLU A 397 10.77 -26.49 -19.11
C GLU A 397 11.55 -25.22 -18.76
N VAL A 398 12.37 -25.29 -17.71
CA VAL A 398 13.27 -24.21 -17.30
C VAL A 398 14.72 -24.67 -17.46
N PRO A 399 15.59 -23.90 -18.15
CA PRO A 399 17.00 -24.28 -18.28
C PRO A 399 17.69 -24.44 -16.91
N GLN A 400 18.43 -25.55 -16.70
CA GLN A 400 19.13 -25.84 -15.44
C GLN A 400 19.93 -24.66 -14.87
N ARG A 401 20.64 -23.95 -15.73
CA ARG A 401 21.47 -22.80 -15.33
C ARG A 401 20.62 -21.69 -14.72
N VAL A 402 19.44 -21.44 -15.28
CA VAL A 402 18.49 -20.43 -14.80
C VAL A 402 17.89 -20.87 -13.47
N LEU A 403 17.35 -22.11 -13.40
CA LEU A 403 16.80 -22.66 -12.17
C LEU A 403 17.81 -22.63 -11.02
N ARG A 404 19.05 -23.07 -11.28
CA ARG A 404 20.13 -23.06 -10.28
C ARG A 404 20.47 -21.66 -9.80
N GLU A 405 20.55 -20.66 -10.69
CA GLU A 405 20.84 -19.28 -10.29
C GLU A 405 19.67 -18.64 -9.53
N VAL A 406 18.42 -18.94 -9.89
CA VAL A 406 17.22 -18.54 -9.13
C VAL A 406 17.27 -19.12 -7.72
N LEU A 407 17.38 -20.45 -7.59
CA LEU A 407 17.46 -21.11 -6.28
C LEU A 407 18.63 -20.60 -5.43
N ARG A 408 19.80 -20.32 -6.05
CA ARG A 408 21.00 -19.89 -5.32
C ARG A 408 20.95 -18.42 -4.90
N ARG A 409 20.42 -17.52 -5.74
CA ARG A 409 20.48 -16.07 -5.51
C ARG A 409 19.20 -15.48 -4.96
N ARG A 410 18.06 -16.15 -5.14
CA ARG A 410 16.74 -15.62 -4.81
C ARG A 410 16.00 -16.42 -3.74
N LEU A 411 16.51 -17.58 -3.31
CA LEU A 411 16.09 -18.15 -2.03
C LEU A 411 16.95 -17.61 -0.89
N ARG A 412 16.31 -17.33 0.24
CA ARG A 412 16.91 -16.94 1.51
C ARG A 412 16.54 -17.99 2.53
N LEU A 413 17.55 -18.64 3.12
CA LEU A 413 17.36 -19.63 4.17
C LEU A 413 17.51 -18.94 5.52
N ALA A 414 16.53 -19.11 6.41
CA ALA A 414 16.66 -18.75 7.81
C ALA A 414 16.29 -19.93 8.72
N LEU A 415 16.85 -19.94 9.93
CA LEU A 415 16.69 -20.95 10.96
C LEU A 415 16.17 -20.26 12.22
N SER A 416 15.30 -20.93 12.96
CA SER A 416 14.85 -20.46 14.27
C SER A 416 15.97 -20.61 15.30
N GLY A 417 16.12 -19.61 16.16
CA GLY A 417 17.03 -19.64 17.30
C GLY A 417 16.40 -18.94 18.49
N GLU A 418 17.08 -19.00 19.64
CA GLU A 418 16.57 -18.48 20.91
C GLU A 418 16.29 -16.97 20.88
N GLU A 419 17.17 -16.18 20.26
CA GLU A 419 17.02 -14.73 20.10
C GLU A 419 16.18 -14.32 18.88
N GLY A 420 15.74 -15.27 18.05
CA GLY A 420 15.00 -15.02 16.81
C GLY A 420 15.55 -15.75 15.59
N TRP A 421 15.06 -15.37 14.40
CA TRP A 421 15.49 -15.96 13.13
C TRP A 421 16.91 -15.52 12.74
N PHE A 422 17.77 -16.46 12.36
CA PHE A 422 19.10 -16.18 11.84
C PHE A 422 19.37 -16.94 10.53
N SER A 423 20.30 -16.43 9.70
CA SER A 423 20.63 -17.04 8.40
C SER A 423 22.04 -17.65 8.42
N PRO A 424 22.28 -18.82 7.81
CA PRO A 424 23.64 -19.31 7.62
C PRO A 424 24.42 -18.36 6.69
N PRO A 425 25.74 -18.22 6.85
CA PRO A 425 26.53 -17.27 6.07
C PRO A 425 26.50 -17.55 4.57
N ARG A 426 26.45 -18.83 4.17
CA ARG A 426 26.27 -19.29 2.78
C ARG A 426 25.60 -20.66 2.76
N PHE A 427 24.79 -20.91 1.72
CA PHE A 427 24.38 -22.25 1.33
C PHE A 427 24.78 -22.54 -0.13
N LYS A 428 24.92 -23.81 -0.49
CA LYS A 428 25.19 -24.25 -1.86
C LYS A 428 23.94 -24.89 -2.44
N VAL A 429 23.76 -24.71 -3.75
CA VAL A 429 22.68 -25.32 -4.53
C VAL A 429 23.27 -26.26 -5.57
N ARG A 430 22.79 -27.49 -5.58
CA ARG A 430 23.00 -28.49 -6.63
C ARG A 430 21.65 -28.85 -7.23
N VAL A 431 21.56 -28.88 -8.55
CA VAL A 431 20.38 -29.34 -9.30
C VAL A 431 20.79 -30.60 -10.06
N ASP A 432 19.98 -31.64 -10.02
CA ASP A 432 20.21 -32.95 -10.62
C ASP A 432 18.98 -33.36 -11.45
N GLU A 433 18.99 -33.01 -12.74
CA GLU A 433 17.85 -33.25 -13.65
C GLU A 433 17.52 -34.71 -13.92
N PRO A 434 18.47 -35.64 -14.15
CA PRO A 434 18.14 -37.05 -14.34
C PRO A 434 17.31 -37.64 -13.18
N ALA A 435 17.51 -37.11 -11.97
CA ALA A 435 16.75 -37.48 -10.78
C ALA A 435 15.58 -36.53 -10.46
N SER A 436 15.42 -35.42 -11.19
CA SER A 436 14.47 -34.32 -10.87
C SER A 436 14.55 -33.89 -9.40
N THR A 437 15.78 -33.71 -8.90
CA THR A 437 16.02 -33.28 -7.52
C THR A 437 16.91 -32.04 -7.45
N PHE A 438 16.73 -31.22 -6.42
CA PHE A 438 17.70 -30.19 -6.06
C PHE A 438 18.03 -30.25 -4.57
N THR A 439 19.28 -29.94 -4.22
CA THR A 439 19.79 -29.98 -2.85
C THR A 439 20.30 -28.61 -2.43
N LEU A 440 19.85 -28.14 -1.27
CA LEU A 440 20.36 -26.98 -0.55
C LEU A 440 21.22 -27.45 0.61
N SER A 441 22.51 -27.10 0.64
CA SER A 441 23.42 -27.49 1.73
C SER A 441 23.97 -26.26 2.47
N ALA A 442 23.68 -26.13 3.75
CA ALA A 442 24.20 -25.09 4.64
C ALA A 442 25.20 -25.67 5.65
N ARG A 443 26.17 -24.86 6.07
CA ARG A 443 27.12 -25.21 7.14
C ARG A 443 27.10 -24.13 8.21
N LEU A 444 27.03 -24.56 9.46
CA LEU A 444 27.12 -23.70 10.64
C LEU A 444 28.42 -24.03 11.37
N ALA A 445 29.21 -23.00 11.65
CA ALA A 445 30.40 -23.11 12.48
C ALA A 445 29.99 -23.25 13.97
N PRO A 446 30.90 -23.68 14.86
CA PRO A 446 30.59 -23.78 16.29
C PRO A 446 30.09 -22.48 16.92
N GLU A 447 30.52 -21.33 16.40
CA GLU A 447 30.16 -19.99 16.91
C GLU A 447 28.79 -19.51 16.44
N ALA A 448 28.15 -20.19 15.48
CA ALA A 448 26.83 -19.81 15.01
C ALA A 448 25.75 -20.17 16.06
N PRO A 449 24.65 -19.40 16.17
CA PRO A 449 23.59 -19.66 17.15
C PRO A 449 23.05 -21.10 17.10
N ALA A 450 22.54 -21.58 18.22
CA ALA A 450 21.82 -22.84 18.29
C ALA A 450 20.54 -22.77 17.45
N VAL A 451 20.19 -23.87 16.78
CA VAL A 451 18.87 -23.99 16.11
C VAL A 451 17.91 -24.60 17.12
N THR A 452 16.95 -23.80 17.59
CA THR A 452 16.02 -24.13 18.68
C THR A 452 14.60 -23.74 18.31
N PRO A 453 13.57 -24.23 19.03
CA PRO A 453 12.22 -23.70 18.88
C PRO A 453 12.18 -22.18 19.14
N LEU A 454 11.40 -21.47 18.34
CA LEU A 454 11.15 -20.04 18.49
C LEU A 454 9.67 -19.84 18.79
N GLY A 455 9.35 -18.98 19.77
CA GLY A 455 7.96 -18.70 20.16
C GLY A 455 7.10 -18.12 19.03
N ALA A 456 5.80 -17.98 19.30
CA ALA A 456 4.82 -17.44 18.34
C ALA A 456 4.89 -15.91 18.16
N GLU A 457 5.75 -15.21 18.92
CA GLU A 457 5.84 -13.75 18.93
C GLU A 457 6.97 -13.24 18.01
N GLY A 458 6.73 -12.12 17.32
CA GLY A 458 7.70 -11.46 16.46
C GLY A 458 7.14 -11.09 15.08
N ALA A 459 7.93 -10.35 14.30
CA ALA A 459 7.53 -9.86 12.97
C ALA A 459 7.26 -10.99 11.95
N LEU A 460 7.88 -12.15 12.14
CA LEU A 460 7.59 -13.37 11.40
C LEU A 460 7.39 -14.50 12.42
N PRO A 461 6.15 -14.88 12.74
CA PRO A 461 5.87 -15.89 13.77
C PRO A 461 6.38 -17.27 13.35
N ASN A 462 6.75 -18.13 14.30
CA ASN A 462 7.07 -19.53 14.00
C ASN A 462 5.77 -20.34 13.80
N PRO A 463 5.56 -21.02 12.65
CA PRO A 463 4.34 -21.80 12.42
C PRO A 463 4.16 -22.98 13.39
N ALA A 464 5.25 -23.47 13.98
CA ALA A 464 5.26 -24.51 14.99
C ALA A 464 6.15 -24.08 16.18
N PRO A 465 5.61 -23.31 17.14
CA PRO A 465 6.41 -22.68 18.20
C PRO A 465 7.21 -23.67 19.07
N GLU A 466 6.76 -24.91 19.16
CA GLU A 466 7.39 -25.98 19.94
C GLU A 466 8.52 -26.72 19.18
N LEU A 467 8.68 -26.45 17.89
CA LEU A 467 9.66 -27.11 17.03
C LEU A 467 10.67 -26.10 16.47
N PRO A 468 11.94 -26.50 16.30
CA PRO A 468 12.88 -25.74 15.50
C PRO A 468 12.44 -25.77 14.04
N THR A 469 12.52 -24.61 13.38
CA THR A 469 11.96 -24.38 12.06
C THR A 469 12.99 -23.76 11.14
N LEU A 470 12.98 -24.20 9.89
CA LEU A 470 13.74 -23.65 8.79
C LEU A 470 12.77 -22.98 7.82
N THR A 471 13.06 -21.76 7.39
CA THR A 471 12.29 -21.05 6.35
C THR A 471 13.12 -20.84 5.09
N LEU A 472 12.49 -21.01 3.93
CA LEU A 472 13.00 -20.68 2.61
C LEU A 472 12.13 -19.59 2.01
N ARG A 473 12.62 -18.35 2.05
CA ARG A 473 11.93 -17.17 1.52
C ARG A 473 12.36 -16.86 0.11
N LEU A 474 11.41 -16.52 -0.76
CA LEU A 474 11.68 -16.02 -2.10
C LEU A 474 11.90 -14.51 -2.07
N ASP A 475 13.05 -14.09 -2.55
CA ASP A 475 13.34 -12.74 -3.00
C ASP A 475 12.86 -12.60 -4.46
N GLN A 476 11.84 -11.77 -4.67
CA GLN A 476 11.16 -11.64 -5.96
C GLN A 476 11.86 -10.68 -6.93
N GLU A 477 13.01 -10.08 -6.57
CA GLU A 477 13.73 -9.20 -7.49
C GLU A 477 14.19 -9.95 -8.76
N PRO A 478 14.04 -9.36 -9.96
CA PRO A 478 14.44 -10.01 -11.20
C PRO A 478 15.95 -10.26 -11.26
N LEU A 479 16.34 -11.36 -11.92
CA LEU A 479 17.74 -11.66 -12.23
C LEU A 479 18.05 -11.24 -13.67
N ARG A 480 19.13 -10.47 -13.86
CA ARG A 480 19.62 -10.16 -15.21
C ARG A 480 20.37 -11.36 -15.79
N ALA A 481 19.91 -11.89 -16.92
CA ALA A 481 20.53 -12.98 -17.65
C ALA A 481 20.76 -12.62 -19.12
N GLU A 482 21.57 -13.43 -19.82
CA GLU A 482 21.71 -13.32 -21.28
C GLU A 482 20.37 -13.69 -21.94
N GLY A 483 19.64 -12.68 -22.42
CA GLY A 483 18.32 -12.85 -23.06
C GLY A 483 17.17 -12.09 -22.39
N GLY A 484 17.39 -11.43 -21.24
CA GLY A 484 16.37 -10.60 -20.59
C GLY A 484 16.38 -10.70 -19.06
N GLU A 485 15.33 -10.16 -18.45
CA GLU A 485 15.07 -10.32 -17.01
C GLU A 485 14.37 -11.66 -16.74
N VAL A 486 14.88 -12.40 -15.76
CA VAL A 486 14.27 -13.63 -15.26
C VAL A 486 13.57 -13.33 -13.94
N TYR A 487 12.26 -13.52 -13.92
CA TYR A 487 11.44 -13.33 -12.72
C TYR A 487 11.41 -14.61 -11.87
N PRO A 488 11.91 -14.58 -10.62
CA PRO A 488 12.03 -15.78 -9.77
C PRO A 488 10.69 -16.45 -9.48
N LEU A 489 9.64 -15.66 -9.26
CA LEU A 489 8.30 -16.18 -8.99
C LEU A 489 7.77 -16.96 -10.20
N ALA A 490 7.87 -16.41 -11.40
CA ALA A 490 7.43 -17.09 -12.61
C ALA A 490 8.17 -18.42 -12.87
N VAL A 491 9.44 -18.53 -12.45
CA VAL A 491 10.23 -19.76 -12.58
C VAL A 491 9.83 -20.84 -11.57
N LEU A 492 9.47 -20.44 -10.34
CA LEU A 492 9.14 -21.36 -9.25
C LEU A 492 7.65 -21.62 -9.10
N SER A 493 6.80 -20.77 -9.68
CA SER A 493 5.35 -20.91 -9.69
C SER A 493 4.94 -22.18 -10.42
N GLY A 494 4.06 -22.98 -9.81
CA GLY A 494 3.67 -24.29 -10.33
C GLY A 494 4.76 -25.36 -10.24
N MET A 495 5.89 -25.12 -9.56
CA MET A 495 6.84 -26.20 -9.24
C MET A 495 6.21 -27.11 -8.18
N GLY A 496 5.81 -28.32 -8.59
CA GLY A 496 5.36 -29.37 -7.70
C GLY A 496 6.54 -29.93 -6.89
N VAL A 497 6.30 -30.19 -5.62
CA VAL A 497 7.21 -30.84 -4.67
C VAL A 497 6.53 -32.12 -4.22
N GLU A 498 7.20 -33.24 -4.44
CA GLU A 498 6.71 -34.56 -4.04
C GLU A 498 7.24 -34.94 -2.65
N LYS A 499 8.53 -34.68 -2.39
CA LYS A 499 9.23 -35.08 -1.16
C LYS A 499 10.32 -34.09 -0.81
N ILE A 500 10.52 -33.88 0.50
CA ILE A 500 11.61 -33.08 1.05
C ILE A 500 12.40 -33.95 2.03
N GLY A 501 13.61 -34.33 1.63
CA GLY A 501 14.57 -35.00 2.51
C GLY A 501 15.36 -33.98 3.32
N LEU A 502 15.38 -34.12 4.64
CA LEU A 502 16.23 -33.36 5.55
C LEU A 502 17.30 -34.29 6.11
N THR A 503 18.57 -33.94 5.93
CA THR A 503 19.71 -34.61 6.54
C THR A 503 20.53 -33.61 7.34
N VAL A 504 20.88 -33.98 8.57
CA VAL A 504 21.74 -33.19 9.45
C VAL A 504 22.96 -34.01 9.87
N GLN A 505 24.12 -33.37 9.89
CA GLN A 505 25.37 -33.93 10.40
C GLN A 505 25.96 -32.98 11.42
N VAL A 506 26.35 -33.50 12.58
CA VAL A 506 26.98 -32.73 13.66
C VAL A 506 28.28 -33.39 14.05
N GLU A 507 29.34 -32.59 14.15
CA GLU A 507 30.65 -32.99 14.70
C GLU A 507 30.96 -32.14 15.93
N ASP A 508 31.60 -32.77 16.93
CA ASP A 508 31.99 -32.14 18.19
C ASP A 508 30.78 -31.51 18.93
N LEU A 509 29.75 -32.32 19.21
CA LEU A 509 28.54 -31.89 19.95
C LEU A 509 28.92 -31.34 21.34
N PRO A 510 28.58 -30.08 21.66
CA PRO A 510 28.91 -29.46 22.95
C PRO A 510 27.91 -29.86 24.04
N ASP A 511 28.14 -29.35 25.27
CA ASP A 511 27.22 -29.46 26.42
C ASP A 511 26.76 -30.90 26.74
N LEU A 512 27.64 -31.87 26.47
CA LEU A 512 27.47 -33.26 26.87
C LEU A 512 27.50 -33.36 28.40
N VAL A 513 26.41 -33.87 28.98
CA VAL A 513 26.38 -34.22 30.40
C VAL A 513 26.97 -35.61 30.55
N LEU A 514 28.06 -35.70 31.31
CA LEU A 514 28.81 -36.93 31.54
C LEU A 514 28.48 -37.49 32.93
N GLU A 515 28.25 -38.78 33.02
CA GLU A 515 27.94 -39.47 34.28
C GLU A 515 28.77 -40.76 34.35
N SER A 516 29.44 -40.99 35.47
CA SER A 516 30.13 -42.25 35.77
C SER A 516 29.35 -43.07 36.79
N THR A 517 29.86 -44.27 37.09
CA THR A 517 29.39 -45.08 38.23
C THR A 517 29.37 -44.33 39.57
N ASP A 518 30.24 -43.34 39.76
CA ASP A 518 30.36 -42.56 41.01
C ASP A 518 29.51 -41.28 41.01
N GLY A 519 28.82 -40.97 39.90
CA GLY A 519 28.00 -39.76 39.73
C GLY A 519 28.43 -38.89 38.54
N GLU A 520 27.85 -37.69 38.48
CA GLU A 520 28.08 -36.69 37.42
C GLU A 520 29.54 -36.24 37.36
N LEU A 521 30.06 -36.08 36.13
CA LEU A 521 31.45 -35.74 35.85
C LEU A 521 31.55 -34.31 35.28
N ASP A 522 32.59 -33.59 35.70
CA ASP A 522 32.96 -32.31 35.10
C ASP A 522 33.80 -32.52 33.83
N ALA A 523 33.20 -32.28 32.67
CA ALA A 523 33.85 -32.43 31.37
C ALA A 523 34.90 -31.33 31.06
N THR A 524 35.04 -30.30 31.92
CA THR A 524 36.00 -29.19 31.71
C THR A 524 37.39 -29.47 32.27
N SER A 525 37.55 -30.54 33.05
CA SER A 525 38.80 -30.99 33.64
C SER A 525 39.05 -32.48 33.37
N VAL A 526 40.20 -33.01 33.80
CA VAL A 526 40.47 -34.45 33.68
C VAL A 526 39.52 -35.21 34.62
N PHE A 527 38.84 -36.22 34.10
CA PHE A 527 37.85 -37.01 34.83
C PHE A 527 38.12 -38.52 34.75
N LEU A 528 37.47 -39.27 35.63
CA LEU A 528 37.57 -40.73 35.75
C LEU A 528 36.36 -41.38 35.07
N PRO A 529 36.43 -41.78 33.78
CA PRO A 529 35.26 -42.24 33.03
C PRO A 529 34.54 -43.44 33.64
N PHE A 530 35.25 -44.28 34.40
CA PHE A 530 34.67 -45.48 35.03
C PHE A 530 34.63 -45.40 36.57
N GLY A 531 34.83 -44.21 37.14
CA GLY A 531 34.91 -43.99 38.59
C GLY A 531 36.31 -44.21 39.19
N GLY A 532 36.45 -43.92 40.49
CA GLY A 532 37.70 -44.03 41.24
C GLY A 532 38.12 -45.46 41.58
N SER A 533 37.23 -46.43 41.38
CA SER A 533 37.50 -47.86 41.55
C SER A 533 36.83 -48.64 40.41
N PRO A 534 37.40 -48.62 39.20
CA PRO A 534 36.79 -49.25 38.03
C PRO A 534 36.71 -50.77 38.20
N ALA A 535 35.53 -51.33 38.00
CA ALA A 535 35.26 -52.76 38.01
C ALA A 535 34.45 -53.15 36.76
N VAL A 536 34.37 -54.43 36.43
CA VAL A 536 33.46 -54.87 35.35
C VAL A 536 32.02 -54.46 35.69
N GLY A 537 31.35 -53.78 34.76
CA GLY A 537 30.05 -53.15 34.98
C GLY A 537 30.10 -51.65 35.29
N SER A 538 31.27 -51.09 35.63
CA SER A 538 31.46 -49.63 35.72
C SER A 538 31.21 -48.99 34.35
N PHE A 539 30.61 -47.80 34.33
CA PHE A 539 30.18 -47.17 33.09
C PHE A 539 30.50 -45.68 32.99
N LEU A 540 30.53 -45.20 31.75
CA LEU A 540 30.48 -43.80 31.33
C LEU A 540 29.20 -43.58 30.52
N ALA A 541 28.27 -42.78 31.02
CA ALA A 541 27.05 -42.37 30.35
C ALA A 541 27.18 -40.97 29.75
N LEU A 542 26.77 -40.83 28.49
CA LEU A 542 26.75 -39.60 27.72
C LEU A 542 25.29 -39.18 27.51
N ARG A 543 24.88 -38.04 28.08
CA ARG A 543 23.50 -37.53 27.99
C ARG A 543 23.47 -36.22 27.21
N HIS A 544 22.55 -36.14 26.23
CA HIS A 544 22.25 -34.92 25.50
C HIS A 544 20.92 -35.06 24.74
N ARG A 545 19.93 -34.20 25.05
CA ARG A 545 18.56 -34.25 24.48
C ARG A 545 18.55 -34.37 22.95
N GLU A 546 19.39 -33.62 22.26
CA GLU A 546 19.46 -33.60 20.79
C GLU A 546 19.66 -34.98 20.15
N LEU A 547 20.45 -35.87 20.77
CA LEU A 547 20.69 -37.21 20.23
C LEU A 547 19.43 -38.07 20.22
N PHE A 548 18.46 -37.73 21.07
CA PHE A 548 17.36 -38.61 21.47
C PHE A 548 15.98 -38.13 21.01
N VAL A 549 15.90 -36.95 20.39
CA VAL A 549 14.68 -36.41 19.75
C VAL A 549 14.57 -36.73 18.25
N LYS A 550 15.58 -37.39 17.66
CA LYS A 550 15.66 -37.67 16.22
C LYS A 550 16.22 -39.07 15.95
N LYS A 551 15.91 -39.66 14.79
CA LYS A 551 16.42 -40.99 14.40
C LYS A 551 17.79 -40.86 13.75
N LEU A 552 18.80 -41.43 14.40
CA LEU A 552 20.16 -41.42 13.89
C LEU A 552 20.35 -42.40 12.73
N THR A 553 21.18 -41.99 11.76
CA THR A 553 21.68 -42.80 10.65
C THR A 553 23.17 -43.08 10.77
N GLY A 554 23.90 -42.28 11.55
CA GLY A 554 25.29 -42.49 11.91
C GLY A 554 25.59 -41.92 13.30
N LEU A 555 26.56 -42.51 13.98
CA LEU A 555 27.01 -42.10 15.31
C LEU A 555 28.53 -42.28 15.37
N SER A 556 29.22 -41.40 16.07
CA SER A 556 30.63 -41.53 16.40
C SER A 556 30.90 -40.98 17.78
N VAL A 557 31.75 -41.67 18.53
CA VAL A 557 32.19 -41.27 19.87
C VAL A 557 33.71 -41.29 19.89
N GLY A 558 34.33 -40.21 20.36
CA GLY A 558 35.76 -40.11 20.59
C GLY A 558 36.03 -39.89 22.07
N ILE A 559 36.96 -40.64 22.65
CA ILE A 559 37.44 -40.43 24.02
C ILE A 559 38.91 -40.07 23.92
N ARG A 560 39.27 -38.90 24.47
CA ARG A 560 40.66 -38.49 24.59
C ARG A 560 41.17 -38.83 25.99
N TRP A 561 42.16 -39.71 26.02
CA TRP A 561 42.72 -40.24 27.24
C TRP A 561 43.81 -39.33 27.78
N PHE A 562 43.89 -39.23 29.10
CA PHE A 562 44.92 -38.50 29.83
C PHE A 562 45.82 -39.50 30.57
N ASP A 563 47.10 -39.14 30.74
CA ASP A 563 48.09 -39.93 31.49
C ASP A 563 48.19 -41.41 31.07
N LEU A 564 48.11 -41.68 29.76
CA LEU A 564 48.33 -43.01 29.21
C LEU A 564 49.76 -43.50 29.55
N PRO A 565 49.95 -44.81 29.79
CA PRO A 565 51.27 -45.38 30.02
C PRO A 565 52.32 -44.93 28.98
N PRO A 566 53.44 -44.31 29.39
CA PRO A 566 54.41 -43.70 28.47
C PRO A 566 55.32 -44.72 27.77
N ASN A 567 55.17 -46.01 28.07
CA ASN A 567 56.04 -47.07 27.55
C ASN A 567 55.77 -47.33 26.06
N GLU A 568 56.83 -47.62 25.28
CA GLU A 568 56.70 -47.98 23.85
C GLU A 568 55.88 -49.27 23.63
N ASP A 569 55.73 -50.10 24.68
CA ASP A 569 54.97 -51.33 24.70
C ASP A 569 53.53 -51.17 25.26
N GLY A 570 53.13 -49.95 25.62
CA GLY A 570 51.79 -49.66 26.15
C GLY A 570 51.47 -50.39 27.46
N PHE A 571 50.27 -50.99 27.53
CA PHE A 571 49.82 -51.72 28.72
C PHE A 571 50.61 -53.01 28.98
N THR A 572 51.14 -53.65 27.94
CA THR A 572 52.04 -54.80 28.06
C THR A 572 53.27 -54.45 28.89
N GLY A 573 53.85 -53.26 28.65
CA GLY A 573 55.00 -52.77 29.42
C GLY A 573 54.64 -52.30 30.82
N TYR A 574 53.49 -51.62 30.98
CA TYR A 574 53.05 -51.10 32.28
C TYR A 574 52.74 -52.21 33.29
N TYR A 575 52.09 -53.28 32.84
CA TYR A 575 51.67 -54.40 33.68
C TYR A 575 52.59 -55.63 33.61
N LYS A 576 53.82 -55.49 33.08
CA LYS A 576 54.76 -56.61 32.88
C LYS A 576 55.04 -57.44 34.15
N ASP A 577 54.93 -56.81 35.32
CA ASP A 577 55.20 -57.41 36.63
C ASP A 577 53.93 -57.99 37.29
N TYR A 578 52.77 -57.92 36.62
CA TYR A 578 51.54 -58.63 37.01
C TYR A 578 51.56 -60.02 36.39
N VAL A 579 51.93 -61.01 37.21
CA VAL A 579 52.12 -62.41 36.81
C VAL A 579 51.17 -63.37 37.52
N VAL A 580 50.55 -62.95 38.63
CA VAL A 580 49.58 -63.74 39.41
C VAL A 580 48.17 -63.33 39.02
N GLY A 581 47.36 -64.29 38.57
CA GLY A 581 45.95 -64.09 38.18
C GLY A 581 44.99 -64.13 39.38
N LEU A 582 43.69 -63.94 39.11
CA LEU A 582 42.64 -63.98 40.15
C LEU A 582 42.53 -65.34 40.87
N ASP A 583 43.00 -66.41 40.24
CA ASP A 583 43.08 -67.76 40.79
C ASP A 583 44.26 -67.95 41.76
N GLY A 584 45.13 -66.94 41.90
CA GLY A 584 46.33 -67.00 42.73
C GLY A 584 47.48 -67.78 42.12
N GLU A 585 47.35 -68.23 40.87
CA GLU A 585 48.38 -68.98 40.14
C GLU A 585 49.19 -68.05 39.22
N ILE A 586 50.41 -68.48 38.88
CA ILE A 586 51.26 -67.74 37.94
C ILE A 586 50.72 -67.98 36.52
N SER A 587 50.31 -66.89 35.86
CA SER A 587 49.87 -66.93 34.48
C SER A 587 51.03 -67.25 33.54
N PRO A 588 50.89 -68.23 32.62
CA PRO A 588 51.90 -68.56 31.62
C PRO A 588 51.97 -67.51 30.48
N THR A 589 51.01 -66.59 30.42
CA THR A 589 50.88 -65.53 29.42
C THR A 589 50.71 -64.17 30.10
N THR A 590 50.99 -63.08 29.38
CA THR A 590 50.78 -61.72 29.89
C THR A 590 49.32 -61.51 30.29
N LEU A 591 49.08 -61.06 31.52
CA LEU A 591 47.73 -60.81 32.05
C LEU A 591 47.08 -59.54 31.47
N PHE A 592 47.89 -58.61 30.99
CA PHE A 592 47.46 -57.35 30.39
C PHE A 592 48.27 -57.04 29.14
N ASP A 593 47.55 -56.65 28.10
CA ASP A 593 48.07 -56.13 26.84
C ASP A 593 47.13 -55.00 26.37
N ASN A 594 47.44 -54.39 25.23
CA ASN A 594 46.59 -53.32 24.69
C ASN A 594 45.19 -53.77 24.26
N ARG A 595 44.91 -55.08 24.21
CA ARG A 595 43.62 -55.70 23.85
C ARG A 595 42.82 -56.12 25.08
N SER A 596 43.38 -55.99 26.27
CA SER A 596 42.79 -56.51 27.50
C SER A 596 41.54 -55.74 27.92
N PHE A 597 41.55 -54.41 27.74
CA PHE A 597 40.45 -53.55 28.17
C PHE A 597 39.37 -53.43 27.10
N GLN A 598 38.21 -54.01 27.37
CA GLN A 598 37.06 -54.01 26.48
C GLN A 598 35.83 -53.42 27.17
N GLY A 599 34.98 -52.78 26.39
CA GLY A 599 33.68 -52.28 26.83
C GLY A 599 32.57 -52.67 25.87
N SER A 600 31.36 -52.23 26.19
CA SER A 600 30.17 -52.37 25.35
C SER A 600 29.36 -51.09 25.39
N PHE A 601 28.76 -50.71 24.26
CA PHE A 601 27.86 -49.57 24.21
C PHE A 601 26.39 -50.02 24.31
N ARG A 602 25.60 -49.31 25.09
CA ARG A 602 24.15 -49.47 25.14
C ARG A 602 23.44 -48.13 25.19
N VAL A 603 22.19 -48.10 24.76
CA VAL A 603 21.33 -46.91 24.94
C VAL A 603 20.45 -47.16 26.15
N ARG A 604 20.62 -46.35 27.20
CA ARG A 604 19.74 -46.30 28.36
C ARG A 604 18.49 -45.49 27.98
N ASN A 605 17.31 -46.04 28.29
CA ASN A 605 16.01 -45.51 27.88
C ASN A 605 15.91 -45.24 26.36
N PRO A 606 15.97 -46.27 25.49
CA PRO A 606 15.97 -46.06 24.04
C PRO A 606 14.61 -45.55 23.53
N GLY A 607 14.61 -44.38 22.90
CA GLY A 607 13.43 -43.84 22.21
C GLY A 607 13.37 -44.22 20.74
N SER A 608 13.66 -43.24 19.87
CA SER A 608 13.51 -43.39 18.42
C SER A 608 14.60 -44.27 17.77
N TRP A 609 15.65 -44.61 18.50
CA TRP A 609 16.72 -45.51 18.08
C TRP A 609 17.36 -46.24 19.25
N SER A 610 17.99 -47.39 18.95
CA SER A 610 18.82 -48.18 19.85
C SER A 610 20.03 -48.74 19.08
N LEU A 611 20.99 -49.31 19.79
CA LEU A 611 22.02 -50.15 19.15
C LEU A 611 21.43 -51.54 18.87
N ALA A 612 21.79 -52.14 17.74
CA ALA A 612 21.38 -53.49 17.37
C ALA A 612 22.27 -54.55 18.04
N GLU A 613 21.69 -55.68 18.41
CA GLU A 613 22.42 -56.86 18.86
C GLU A 613 22.90 -57.67 17.65
N SER A 614 24.16 -58.11 17.67
CA SER A 614 24.69 -59.04 16.68
C SER A 614 24.02 -60.41 16.87
N SER A 615 23.27 -60.88 15.87
CA SER A 615 22.69 -62.22 15.84
C SER A 615 23.59 -63.16 15.02
N LEU A 616 24.61 -63.71 15.67
CA LEU A 616 25.23 -64.96 15.22
C LEU A 616 24.56 -66.13 15.94
N PRO A 617 24.21 -67.24 15.26
CA PRO A 617 23.61 -68.39 15.92
C PRO A 617 24.65 -69.06 16.83
N THR A 618 24.40 -69.06 18.14
CA THR A 618 25.12 -69.90 19.09
C THR A 618 24.56 -71.32 19.01
N GLU A 619 25.28 -72.23 18.35
CA GLU A 619 25.09 -73.65 18.62
C GLU A 619 25.51 -73.96 20.06
N ASN A 620 24.63 -74.65 20.77
CA ASN A 620 24.73 -75.16 22.15
C ASN A 620 24.37 -74.17 23.25
N GLY A 621 23.12 -74.30 23.70
CA GLY A 621 22.58 -73.61 24.87
C GLY A 621 23.25 -74.01 26.18
N ALA A 622 23.63 -72.99 26.94
CA ALA A 622 23.67 -73.00 28.40
C ALA A 622 23.43 -71.56 28.89
N SER A 623 22.48 -71.39 29.80
CA SER A 623 22.02 -70.11 30.31
C SER A 623 23.09 -69.37 31.14
N GLN A 624 23.50 -68.18 30.69
CA GLN A 624 23.87 -67.05 31.54
C GLN A 624 23.33 -65.77 30.89
N ALA A 625 22.22 -65.27 31.41
CA ALA A 625 21.65 -63.99 31.02
C ALA A 625 22.21 -62.91 31.96
N LEU A 626 23.25 -62.21 31.51
CA LEU A 626 23.72 -60.89 31.97
C LEU A 626 24.83 -60.47 30.99
N LEU A 627 24.73 -59.26 30.42
CA LEU A 627 25.64 -58.65 29.42
C LEU A 627 25.39 -59.01 27.93
N ALA A 628 24.17 -58.80 27.43
CA ALA A 628 23.94 -58.73 25.98
C ALA A 628 23.63 -57.27 25.59
N GLY A 629 24.60 -56.61 24.96
CA GLY A 629 24.49 -55.26 24.39
C GLY A 629 25.74 -54.95 23.58
N SER A 630 25.59 -54.74 22.26
CA SER A 630 26.61 -54.50 21.22
C SER A 630 27.84 -55.44 21.20
N GLU A 631 28.58 -55.44 20.09
CA GLU A 631 29.87 -56.14 20.01
C GLU A 631 30.86 -55.56 21.05
N ALA A 632 31.72 -56.40 21.62
CA ALA A 632 32.75 -55.93 22.56
C ALA A 632 33.73 -55.02 21.81
N VAL A 633 33.93 -53.79 22.31
CA VAL A 633 34.83 -52.80 21.71
C VAL A 633 36.10 -52.69 22.56
N TYR A 634 37.26 -52.57 21.92
CA TYR A 634 38.49 -52.24 22.64
C TYR A 634 38.43 -50.78 23.09
N LEU A 635 38.72 -50.51 24.37
CA LEU A 635 38.65 -49.16 24.92
C LEU A 635 39.77 -48.27 24.41
N PHE A 636 40.95 -48.85 24.16
CA PHE A 636 42.15 -48.14 23.72
C PHE A 636 42.50 -48.49 22.27
N ARG A 637 43.27 -47.61 21.63
CA ARG A 637 43.88 -47.81 20.31
C ARG A 637 45.40 -47.86 20.48
N ALA A 638 46.09 -48.67 19.70
CA ALA A 638 47.54 -48.82 19.80
C ALA A 638 48.18 -49.21 18.46
N GLY A 639 49.43 -48.82 18.27
CA GLY A 639 50.21 -49.10 17.05
C GLY A 639 50.42 -47.86 16.17
N SER A 640 50.94 -48.07 14.95
CA SER A 640 51.23 -46.96 14.02
C SER A 640 49.99 -46.33 13.36
N ASP A 641 48.86 -47.03 13.38
CA ASP A 641 47.57 -46.55 12.87
C ASP A 641 46.50 -46.58 13.96
N CYS A 642 46.28 -45.42 14.58
CA CYS A 642 45.27 -45.22 15.62
C CYS A 642 43.82 -45.37 15.15
N GLY A 643 43.57 -45.53 13.84
CA GLY A 643 42.26 -45.78 13.27
C GLY A 643 41.82 -47.25 13.29
N THR A 644 42.73 -48.17 13.62
CA THR A 644 42.44 -49.61 13.65
C THR A 644 41.59 -50.01 14.86
N GLU A 645 40.49 -50.73 14.65
CA GLU A 645 39.57 -51.11 15.74
C GLU A 645 40.16 -52.16 16.69
N VAL A 646 40.94 -53.09 16.14
CA VAL A 646 41.67 -54.09 16.92
C VAL A 646 43.10 -53.56 17.15
N PRO A 647 43.47 -53.16 18.37
CA PRO A 647 44.79 -52.59 18.63
C PRO A 647 45.91 -53.64 18.48
N GLU A 648 47.13 -53.21 18.18
CA GLU A 648 48.32 -54.06 18.33
C GLU A 648 48.48 -54.48 19.79
N ALA A 649 48.67 -55.78 20.07
CA ALA A 649 48.79 -56.29 21.45
C ALA A 649 49.95 -55.63 22.23
N CYS A 650 51.04 -55.29 21.55
CA CYS A 650 52.20 -54.61 22.11
C CYS A 650 52.58 -53.46 21.19
N GLY A 651 52.66 -52.24 21.71
CA GLY A 651 52.95 -51.03 20.95
C GLY A 651 52.45 -49.76 21.64
N PRO A 652 52.79 -48.57 21.13
CA PRO A 652 52.47 -47.30 21.77
C PRO A 652 50.95 -47.04 21.73
N LEU A 653 50.42 -46.52 22.83
CA LEU A 653 49.00 -46.18 22.98
C LEU A 653 48.68 -44.86 22.27
N CYS A 654 47.53 -44.83 21.63
CA CYS A 654 47.03 -43.64 20.96
C CYS A 654 46.31 -42.72 21.97
N PRO A 655 46.52 -41.39 21.88
CA PRO A 655 45.91 -40.43 22.81
C PRO A 655 44.39 -40.35 22.70
N GLU A 656 43.81 -40.81 21.59
CA GLU A 656 42.38 -40.79 21.35
C GLU A 656 41.88 -42.13 20.85
N SER A 657 40.72 -42.56 21.34
CA SER A 657 39.99 -43.74 20.88
C SER A 657 38.68 -43.31 20.25
N THR A 658 38.54 -43.56 18.94
CA THR A 658 37.32 -43.26 18.19
C THR A 658 36.53 -44.52 17.87
N PHE A 659 35.22 -44.44 18.03
CA PHE A 659 34.23 -45.48 17.75
C PHE A 659 33.29 -44.93 16.66
N ARG A 660 33.15 -45.64 15.53
CA ARG A 660 32.35 -45.17 14.36
C ARG A 660 31.38 -46.22 13.81
N GLN A 661 31.62 -47.51 14.09
CA GLN A 661 30.83 -48.61 13.56
C GLN A 661 29.68 -48.96 14.51
N PHE A 662 28.69 -48.07 14.62
CA PHE A 662 27.46 -48.37 15.36
C PHE A 662 26.39 -48.90 14.41
N LEU A 663 25.87 -50.10 14.69
CA LEU A 663 24.68 -50.61 14.00
C LEU A 663 23.43 -50.07 14.69
N LEU A 664 22.80 -49.08 14.07
CA LEU A 664 21.64 -48.38 14.63
C LEU A 664 20.33 -49.07 14.21
N ARG A 665 19.48 -49.40 15.18
CA ARG A 665 18.11 -49.87 14.98
C ARG A 665 17.13 -48.75 15.29
N ARG A 666 16.17 -48.48 14.40
CA ARG A 666 15.17 -47.41 14.56
C ARG A 666 13.84 -47.98 15.03
N HIS A 667 13.15 -47.25 15.90
CA HIS A 667 11.87 -47.66 16.48
C HIS A 667 10.88 -46.49 16.47
N ARG A 668 9.61 -46.76 16.81
CA ARG A 668 8.63 -45.71 17.13
C ARG A 668 8.81 -45.30 18.59
N VAL A 669 8.64 -44.01 18.86
CA VAL A 669 8.79 -43.45 20.19
C VAL A 669 7.54 -43.80 21.03
N PRO A 670 7.69 -44.34 22.25
CA PRO A 670 6.57 -44.52 23.16
C PRO A 670 5.99 -43.17 23.63
N ALA A 671 4.67 -43.09 23.87
CA ALA A 671 4.01 -41.84 24.27
C ALA A 671 4.48 -41.23 25.61
N TRP A 672 5.10 -42.03 26.48
CA TRP A 672 5.64 -41.62 27.79
C TRP A 672 7.14 -41.33 27.77
N TYR A 673 7.77 -41.38 26.59
CA TYR A 673 9.22 -41.24 26.46
C TYR A 673 9.70 -39.82 26.75
N ASP A 674 10.68 -39.71 27.64
CA ASP A 674 11.42 -38.47 27.90
C ASP A 674 12.85 -38.57 27.34
N PRO A 675 13.22 -37.78 26.32
CA PRO A 675 14.57 -37.76 25.78
C PRO A 675 15.62 -37.27 26.80
N GLU A 676 15.24 -36.55 27.85
CA GLU A 676 16.19 -36.06 28.87
C GLU A 676 16.75 -37.18 29.75
N GLU A 677 16.00 -38.28 29.92
CA GLU A 677 16.44 -39.45 30.70
C GLU A 677 17.32 -40.41 29.89
N SER A 678 17.47 -40.17 28.59
CA SER A 678 18.19 -41.05 27.67
C SER A 678 19.70 -40.82 27.73
N ALA A 679 20.49 -41.90 27.64
CA ALA A 679 21.95 -41.83 27.66
C ALA A 679 22.59 -42.89 26.75
N LEU A 680 23.70 -42.56 26.12
CA LEU A 680 24.60 -43.54 25.50
C LEU A 680 25.63 -43.97 26.54
N GLU A 681 25.58 -45.23 26.96
CA GLU A 681 26.40 -45.76 28.04
C GLU A 681 27.48 -46.69 27.51
N LEU A 682 28.74 -46.40 27.84
CA LEU A 682 29.90 -47.27 27.64
C LEU A 682 30.21 -48.00 28.94
N THR A 683 29.97 -49.31 28.98
CA THR A 683 30.20 -50.17 30.15
C THR A 683 31.49 -50.96 29.99
N LEU A 684 32.34 -51.03 31.03
CA LEU A 684 33.52 -51.88 31.07
C LEU A 684 33.12 -53.36 31.18
N THR A 685 33.58 -54.21 30.26
CA THR A 685 33.18 -55.63 30.17
C THR A 685 34.33 -56.62 30.38
N ALA A 686 35.57 -56.24 30.04
CA ALA A 686 36.75 -57.07 30.25
C ALA A 686 38.00 -56.20 30.54
N PRO A 687 39.01 -56.75 31.25
CA PRO A 687 39.05 -58.09 31.83
C PRO A 687 38.28 -58.17 33.17
N PRO A 688 38.00 -59.37 33.73
CA PRO A 688 37.26 -59.54 34.99
C PRO A 688 37.81 -58.77 36.19
N TYR A 689 39.13 -58.50 36.18
CA TYR A 689 39.88 -57.76 37.18
C TYR A 689 40.11 -56.28 36.80
N ALA A 690 39.36 -55.77 35.82
CA ALA A 690 39.42 -54.40 35.31
C ALA A 690 40.86 -53.92 35.10
N PHE A 691 41.29 -52.87 35.79
CA PHE A 691 42.64 -52.29 35.69
C PHE A 691 43.63 -52.83 36.74
N GLY A 692 43.38 -54.01 37.30
CA GLY A 692 44.33 -54.73 38.14
C GLY A 692 44.30 -54.41 39.63
N ALA A 693 43.31 -53.64 40.11
CA ALA A 693 43.13 -53.35 41.54
C ALA A 693 43.05 -54.64 42.38
N ASP A 694 42.27 -55.62 41.91
CA ASP A 694 42.11 -56.91 42.58
C ASP A 694 43.37 -57.79 42.53
N LEU A 695 44.27 -57.53 41.58
CA LEU A 695 45.50 -58.29 41.37
C LEU A 695 46.71 -57.67 42.09
N TYR A 696 46.66 -56.37 42.41
CA TYR A 696 47.82 -55.62 42.86
C TYR A 696 48.45 -56.18 44.13
N THR A 697 47.65 -56.38 45.20
CA THR A 697 48.17 -56.87 46.48
C THR A 697 48.79 -58.26 46.35
N GLN A 698 48.19 -59.15 45.56
CA GLN A 698 48.71 -60.51 45.34
C GLN A 698 50.03 -60.48 44.56
N ASN A 699 50.13 -59.62 43.55
CA ASN A 699 51.36 -59.46 42.76
C ASN A 699 52.47 -58.77 43.55
N VAL A 700 52.16 -57.76 44.37
CA VAL A 700 53.14 -57.16 45.31
C VAL A 700 53.64 -58.21 46.30
N LEU A 701 52.74 -59.01 46.88
CA LEU A 701 53.11 -60.09 47.79
C LEU A 701 54.01 -61.12 47.10
N TYR A 702 53.70 -61.50 45.86
CA TYR A 702 54.53 -62.40 45.05
C TYR A 702 55.96 -61.86 44.92
N TRP A 703 56.14 -60.61 44.51
CA TRP A 703 57.47 -60.01 44.36
C TRP A 703 58.20 -59.82 45.68
N VAL A 704 57.50 -59.47 46.77
CA VAL A 704 58.07 -59.41 48.12
C VAL A 704 58.54 -60.79 48.58
N LEU A 705 57.76 -61.85 48.34
CA LEU A 705 58.15 -63.23 48.68
C LEU A 705 59.33 -63.72 47.83
N GLN A 706 59.36 -63.37 46.54
CA GLN A 706 60.52 -63.66 45.67
C GLN A 706 61.78 -62.95 46.18
N ASP A 707 61.65 -61.70 46.62
CA ASP A 707 62.77 -60.93 47.17
C ASP A 707 63.25 -61.49 48.52
N VAL A 708 62.34 -61.82 49.44
CA VAL A 708 62.67 -62.52 50.69
C VAL A 708 63.38 -63.85 50.41
N ALA A 709 62.89 -64.65 49.45
CA ALA A 709 63.53 -65.90 49.05
C ALA A 709 64.92 -65.69 48.41
N LYS A 710 65.13 -64.56 47.73
CA LYS A 710 66.42 -64.16 47.13
C LYS A 710 67.41 -63.69 48.20
N VAL A 711 66.95 -62.88 49.15
CA VAL A 711 67.71 -62.39 50.32
C VAL A 711 68.08 -63.54 51.27
N GLU A 712 67.19 -64.51 51.49
CA GLU A 712 67.51 -65.74 52.25
C GLU A 712 68.57 -66.61 51.55
N LYS A 713 68.54 -66.67 50.21
CA LYS A 713 69.57 -67.36 49.40
C LYS A 713 70.93 -66.67 49.49
N GLU A 714 70.97 -65.33 49.50
CA GLU A 714 72.18 -64.53 49.64
C GLU A 714 72.74 -64.53 51.09
N LEU A 715 71.89 -64.47 52.11
CA LEU A 715 72.28 -64.61 53.52
C LEU A 715 72.72 -66.05 53.87
N GLY A 716 72.11 -67.06 53.26
CA GLY A 716 72.52 -68.47 53.37
C GLY A 716 73.92 -68.76 52.80
N ALA A 717 74.36 -67.98 51.81
CA ALA A 717 75.72 -68.06 51.27
C ALA A 717 76.77 -67.43 52.20
N SER A 718 76.38 -66.46 53.05
CA SER A 718 77.29 -65.74 53.96
C SER A 718 77.55 -66.45 55.30
N ARG A 719 76.74 -67.45 55.69
CA ARG A 719 76.91 -68.19 56.96
C ARG A 719 77.99 -69.30 56.97
N ARG A 720 78.67 -69.58 55.86
CA ARG A 720 79.84 -70.50 55.83
C ARG A 720 81.16 -69.75 56.02
N GLY A 721 81.39 -69.14 57.17
CA GLY A 721 82.70 -68.55 57.43
C GLY A 721 82.81 -67.61 58.60
N ARG A 722 82.74 -68.14 59.82
CA ARG A 722 83.67 -67.87 60.95
C ARG A 722 83.01 -68.27 62.28
N GLY A 723 83.63 -69.22 62.97
CA GLY A 723 83.34 -69.50 64.37
C GLY A 723 83.92 -68.40 65.25
N PHE A 724 83.16 -67.97 66.25
CA PHE A 724 83.67 -67.23 67.40
C PHE A 724 83.02 -67.77 68.67
N ARG A 725 83.87 -67.89 69.70
CA ARG A 725 83.70 -68.63 70.95
C ARG A 725 83.05 -67.73 72.01
N TRP A 726 82.23 -68.34 72.86
CA TRP A 726 81.59 -67.73 74.02
C TRP A 726 82.59 -67.42 75.14
N GLU A 727 82.41 -66.28 75.81
CA GLU A 727 82.76 -66.10 77.22
C GLU A 727 81.78 -65.13 77.91
N GLU A 728 81.54 -65.40 79.19
CA GLU A 728 80.36 -65.08 80.00
C GLU A 728 80.39 -63.75 80.76
N GLY A 729 79.18 -63.31 81.17
CA GLY A 729 78.92 -62.50 82.38
C GLY A 729 79.17 -61.00 82.21
N SER A 730 78.38 -60.06 82.73
CA SER A 730 77.33 -60.05 83.76
C SER A 730 76.68 -58.65 83.66
N GLY A 731 75.36 -58.50 83.86
CA GLY A 731 74.88 -57.87 85.09
C GLY A 731 74.08 -56.57 84.84
N LEU A 732 72.85 -56.58 85.37
CA LEU A 732 72.10 -55.43 85.93
C LEU A 732 71.33 -54.45 85.00
N ASN A 733 70.01 -54.65 85.00
CA ASN A 733 68.93 -53.65 85.01
C ASN A 733 69.06 -52.67 86.21
N PRO A 734 68.18 -51.65 86.43
CA PRO A 734 67.26 -50.88 85.56
C PRO A 734 67.21 -49.36 85.92
N GLY A 735 66.31 -48.58 85.29
CA GLY A 735 65.72 -47.36 85.89
C GLY A 735 65.78 -46.10 85.01
N GLU A 736 64.63 -45.63 84.50
CA GLU A 736 63.97 -44.37 84.93
C GLU A 736 64.45 -43.14 84.11
N LEU A 737 63.67 -42.11 83.74
CA LEU A 737 62.32 -41.64 84.03
C LEU A 737 61.94 -40.56 82.99
N ALA A 738 60.62 -40.44 82.76
CA ALA A 738 59.77 -39.30 82.38
C ALA A 738 60.35 -37.95 81.87
N GLY A 739 59.61 -37.32 80.93
CA GLY A 739 59.52 -35.85 80.87
C GLY A 739 59.14 -35.22 79.53
N SER A 740 57.84 -35.08 79.28
CA SER A 740 57.17 -34.04 78.45
C SER A 740 57.70 -32.60 78.71
N PRO A 741 57.25 -31.52 78.01
CA PRO A 741 56.85 -31.33 76.59
C PRO A 741 57.11 -29.89 76.01
N ILE A 742 56.48 -29.57 74.86
CA ILE A 742 55.93 -28.24 74.42
C ILE A 742 56.84 -27.17 73.73
N SER A 743 56.34 -26.75 72.54
CA SER A 743 56.35 -25.43 71.83
C SER A 743 57.59 -24.78 71.19
N SER A 744 57.49 -24.58 69.86
CA SER A 744 57.41 -23.31 69.06
C SER A 744 57.93 -21.97 69.66
N PRO A 745 58.11 -20.87 68.87
CA PRO A 745 58.36 -20.67 67.41
C PRO A 745 59.46 -19.60 67.07
N GLY A 746 59.80 -19.45 65.77
CA GLY A 746 60.23 -18.15 65.18
C GLY A 746 61.75 -17.81 65.13
N PRO A 747 62.16 -16.70 64.48
CA PRO A 747 62.62 -16.74 63.09
C PRO A 747 63.99 -16.05 62.78
N ALA A 748 64.42 -16.22 61.52
CA ALA A 748 65.23 -15.32 60.66
C ALA A 748 66.74 -15.05 60.90
N SER A 749 67.52 -15.47 59.88
CA SER A 749 68.70 -14.80 59.29
C SER A 749 70.09 -14.90 59.99
N PRO A 750 71.21 -14.60 59.31
CA PRO A 750 71.72 -15.24 58.09
C PRO A 750 73.26 -15.51 58.13
N GLN A 751 73.80 -16.05 57.03
CA GLN A 751 75.19 -15.94 56.55
C GLN A 751 76.34 -16.84 57.08
N ARG A 752 77.01 -17.37 56.04
CA ARG A 752 78.46 -17.58 55.81
C ARG A 752 79.05 -18.99 55.98
N PRO A 753 79.98 -19.36 55.06
CA PRO A 753 80.29 -20.75 54.70
C PRO A 753 81.53 -21.25 55.43
N LEU A 754 81.60 -22.57 55.68
CA LEU A 754 82.84 -23.23 56.02
C LEU A 754 82.94 -24.62 55.37
N ARG A 755 83.97 -24.74 54.52
CA ARG A 755 84.91 -25.84 54.33
C ARG A 755 84.39 -27.30 54.38
N SER A 756 84.63 -27.96 53.26
CA SER A 756 84.65 -29.39 53.00
C SER A 756 85.31 -30.24 54.10
N VAL A 757 84.57 -31.25 54.54
CA VAL A 757 85.03 -32.45 55.29
C VAL A 757 84.85 -33.65 54.36
N PRO A 758 85.79 -34.64 54.34
CA PRO A 758 85.78 -35.71 53.34
C PRO A 758 84.66 -36.74 53.61
N ALA A 759 84.21 -37.37 52.52
CA ALA A 759 83.06 -38.26 52.46
C ALA A 759 83.13 -39.46 53.43
N PRO A 760 82.00 -39.84 54.06
CA PRO A 760 81.87 -41.17 54.67
C PRO A 760 81.72 -42.23 53.57
N ARG A 761 82.31 -43.41 53.83
CA ARG A 761 82.26 -44.60 52.97
C ARG A 761 80.81 -44.95 52.59
N ALA A 762 80.58 -45.17 51.30
CA ALA A 762 79.31 -45.65 50.76
C ALA A 762 78.90 -46.97 51.43
N PHE A 763 77.68 -46.99 51.93
CA PHE A 763 76.96 -48.24 52.18
C PHE A 763 76.73 -48.95 50.83
N PRO A 764 76.79 -50.28 50.74
CA PRO A 764 76.41 -50.99 49.52
C PRO A 764 74.96 -50.63 49.16
N GLU A 765 74.73 -50.25 47.90
CA GLU A 765 73.39 -50.03 47.34
C GLU A 765 72.54 -51.28 47.59
N GLN A 766 71.41 -51.11 48.25
CA GLN A 766 70.40 -52.17 48.34
C GLN A 766 69.92 -52.49 46.92
N PRO A 767 69.71 -53.77 46.56
CA PRO A 767 69.06 -54.10 45.29
C PRO A 767 67.70 -53.39 45.24
N ALA A 768 67.44 -52.64 44.17
CA ALA A 768 66.15 -51.99 43.98
C ALA A 768 65.06 -53.07 43.90
N VAL A 769 64.19 -53.09 44.91
CA VAL A 769 63.04 -54.01 44.92
C VAL A 769 62.13 -53.61 43.76
N VAL A 770 61.90 -54.55 42.84
CA VAL A 770 60.99 -54.35 41.72
C VAL A 770 59.58 -54.63 42.25
N TYR A 771 58.81 -53.57 42.45
CA TYR A 771 57.39 -53.67 42.74
C TYR A 771 56.59 -53.53 41.44
N PRO A 772 55.48 -54.27 41.27
CA PRO A 772 54.53 -53.97 40.23
C PRO A 772 54.09 -52.50 40.31
N ASN A 773 53.88 -51.87 39.15
CA ASN A 773 53.25 -50.56 39.09
C ASN A 773 51.88 -50.60 39.76
N GLU A 774 51.46 -49.51 40.40
CA GLU A 774 50.10 -49.39 40.92
C GLU A 774 49.07 -49.59 39.78
N PRO A 775 47.86 -50.10 40.08
CA PRO A 775 46.78 -50.21 39.10
C PRO A 775 46.56 -48.89 38.38
N TRP A 776 46.59 -48.91 37.05
CA TRP A 776 46.38 -47.68 36.28
C TRP A 776 44.91 -47.32 36.27
N ILE A 777 44.56 -46.15 36.80
CA ILE A 777 43.18 -45.67 36.80
C ILE A 777 42.93 -44.87 35.51
N PRO A 778 41.96 -45.26 34.68
CA PRO A 778 41.66 -44.57 33.44
C PRO A 778 41.24 -43.13 33.71
N GLN A 779 41.89 -42.22 33.01
CA GLN A 779 41.60 -40.78 33.03
C GLN A 779 41.34 -40.30 31.60
N ALA A 780 40.35 -39.44 31.44
CA ALA A 780 40.05 -38.81 30.16
C ALA A 780 40.02 -37.29 30.31
N GLU A 781 40.49 -36.59 29.28
CA GLU A 781 40.47 -35.13 29.21
C GLU A 781 39.33 -34.59 28.32
N GLY A 782 38.57 -35.47 27.66
CA GLY A 782 37.40 -35.07 26.89
C GLY A 782 36.71 -36.20 26.16
N VAL A 783 35.41 -36.00 25.91
CA VAL A 783 34.59 -36.84 25.03
C VAL A 783 34.07 -35.99 23.88
N ARG A 784 34.06 -36.57 22.67
CA ARG A 784 33.50 -35.96 21.47
C ARG A 784 32.41 -36.87 20.93
N VAL A 785 31.27 -36.30 20.60
CA VAL A 785 30.20 -37.03 19.93
C VAL A 785 29.92 -36.36 18.59
N GLY A 786 29.81 -37.17 17.54
CA GLY A 786 29.33 -36.75 16.23
C GLY A 786 28.21 -37.67 15.78
N TYR A 787 27.24 -37.17 15.02
CA TYR A 787 26.14 -37.96 14.53
C TYR A 787 25.65 -37.50 13.16
N GLU A 788 24.93 -38.38 12.49
CA GLU A 788 24.13 -38.08 11.30
C GLU A 788 22.68 -38.52 11.56
N ALA A 789 21.72 -37.71 11.15
CA ALA A 789 20.30 -38.02 11.23
C ALA A 789 19.59 -37.54 9.97
N GLY A 790 18.55 -38.25 9.54
CA GLY A 790 17.77 -37.83 8.38
C GLY A 790 16.32 -38.32 8.40
N VAL A 791 15.46 -37.53 7.73
CA VAL A 791 14.02 -37.74 7.59
C VAL A 791 13.59 -37.36 6.18
N THR A 792 12.53 -37.97 5.67
CA THR A 792 11.86 -37.55 4.43
C THR A 792 10.42 -37.18 4.75
N LEU A 793 10.05 -35.94 4.46
CA LEU A 793 8.71 -35.40 4.66
C LEU A 793 7.98 -35.36 3.32
N THR A 794 6.71 -35.73 3.33
CA THR A 794 5.80 -35.64 2.18
C THR A 794 4.77 -34.55 2.47
N PRO A 795 4.46 -33.64 1.52
CA PRO A 795 3.37 -32.69 1.69
C PRO A 795 2.05 -33.39 2.06
N GLY A 796 1.27 -32.80 2.97
CA GLY A 796 -0.03 -33.33 3.42
C GLY A 796 0.02 -34.50 4.41
N GLU A 797 1.20 -35.06 4.72
CA GLU A 797 1.34 -36.07 5.78
C GLU A 797 1.66 -35.39 7.12
N GLU A 798 0.73 -35.47 8.08
CA GLU A 798 1.02 -35.13 9.47
C GLU A 798 1.83 -36.25 10.13
N GLY A 799 2.93 -35.90 10.80
CA GLY A 799 3.77 -36.88 11.48
C GLY A 799 4.63 -36.30 12.59
N GLU A 800 5.01 -37.15 13.54
CA GLU A 800 5.90 -36.81 14.66
C GLU A 800 7.32 -36.38 14.22
N GLU A 801 7.66 -36.55 12.94
CA GLU A 801 9.00 -36.25 12.41
C GLU A 801 9.12 -34.82 11.83
N GLY A 802 8.02 -34.12 11.59
CA GLY A 802 8.00 -32.74 11.12
C GLY A 802 6.76 -32.37 10.30
N GLU A 803 6.59 -31.07 10.06
CA GLU A 803 5.47 -30.48 9.34
C GLU A 803 5.97 -29.44 8.32
N LEU A 804 5.26 -29.31 7.20
CA LEU A 804 5.58 -28.41 6.09
C LEU A 804 4.51 -27.32 5.98
N PHE A 805 4.94 -26.09 5.71
CA PHE A 805 4.04 -24.94 5.59
C PHE A 805 4.40 -24.08 4.39
N HIS A 806 3.42 -23.48 3.72
CA HIS A 806 3.67 -22.30 2.91
C HIS A 806 3.79 -21.07 3.80
N LEU A 807 4.70 -20.17 3.42
CA LEU A 807 4.76 -18.80 3.91
C LEU A 807 4.00 -17.89 2.94
N LEU A 808 3.00 -17.19 3.47
CA LEU A 808 2.01 -16.40 2.73
C LEU A 808 2.39 -14.91 2.62
N PRO A 809 1.82 -14.19 1.63
CA PRO A 809 2.16 -12.79 1.29
C PRO A 809 2.33 -11.80 2.46
N PHE A 810 1.51 -11.93 3.50
CA PHE A 810 1.47 -11.04 4.67
C PHE A 810 2.11 -11.65 5.92
N GLY A 811 3.03 -12.61 5.78
CA GLY A 811 3.83 -13.17 6.87
C GLY A 811 3.14 -14.27 7.68
N GLY A 812 1.99 -14.76 7.22
CA GLY A 812 1.31 -15.92 7.81
C GLY A 812 1.72 -17.24 7.17
N TYR A 813 1.18 -18.33 7.71
CA TYR A 813 1.46 -19.69 7.28
C TYR A 813 0.18 -20.49 7.04
N GLU A 814 0.26 -21.43 6.11
CA GLU A 814 -0.75 -22.48 5.91
C GLU A 814 -0.04 -23.82 5.84
N VAL A 815 -0.67 -24.88 6.36
CA VAL A 815 -0.13 -26.25 6.26
C VAL A 815 -0.07 -26.63 4.79
N LEU A 816 1.07 -27.18 4.37
CA LEU A 816 1.28 -27.62 3.00
C LEU A 816 0.49 -28.91 2.75
N ALA A 817 -0.72 -28.79 2.22
CA ALA A 817 -1.56 -29.92 1.85
C ALA A 817 -1.18 -30.48 0.46
N ALA A 818 -1.21 -31.81 0.31
CA ALA A 818 -1.10 -32.43 -1.01
C ALA A 818 -2.36 -32.19 -1.83
N GLY A 819 -2.22 -31.74 -3.08
CA GLY A 819 -3.32 -31.60 -4.02
C GLY A 819 -3.91 -32.95 -4.45
N THR A 820 -4.95 -32.93 -5.30
CA THR A 820 -5.65 -34.13 -5.79
C THR A 820 -4.78 -35.13 -6.57
N GLY A 821 -3.52 -34.78 -6.87
CA GLY A 821 -2.51 -35.65 -7.50
C GLY A 821 -1.40 -36.13 -6.55
N GLY A 822 -1.45 -35.82 -5.25
CA GLY A 822 -0.40 -36.18 -4.28
C GLY A 822 0.82 -35.24 -4.26
N GLU A 823 0.77 -34.13 -4.99
CA GLU A 823 1.82 -33.11 -5.09
C GLU A 823 1.34 -31.79 -4.49
N ALA A 824 2.24 -31.04 -3.84
CA ALA A 824 2.00 -29.67 -3.41
C ALA A 824 2.97 -28.72 -4.12
N THR A 825 2.64 -27.46 -4.29
CA THR A 825 3.57 -26.49 -4.90
C THR A 825 4.68 -26.08 -3.94
N LEU A 826 5.81 -25.59 -4.45
CA LEU A 826 6.90 -25.05 -3.61
C LEU A 826 6.51 -23.72 -2.95
N LEU A 827 5.69 -22.93 -3.64
CA LEU A 827 5.20 -21.62 -3.23
C LEU A 827 3.67 -21.62 -3.25
N PRO A 828 3.01 -20.81 -2.42
CA PRO A 828 1.55 -20.72 -2.41
C PRO A 828 1.04 -20.20 -3.75
N GLU A 829 -0.07 -20.79 -4.22
CA GLU A 829 -0.75 -20.34 -5.45
C GLU A 829 -1.66 -19.14 -5.15
N VAL A 830 -1.57 -18.12 -6.00
CA VAL A 830 -2.42 -16.93 -5.91
C VAL A 830 -3.21 -16.81 -7.22
N ASP A 831 -4.46 -17.28 -7.20
CA ASP A 831 -5.33 -17.38 -8.38
C ASP A 831 -5.98 -16.05 -8.80
N ALA A 832 -5.91 -15.02 -7.97
CA ALA A 832 -6.51 -13.72 -8.22
C ALA A 832 -5.46 -12.72 -8.68
N GLU A 833 -5.74 -12.00 -9.78
CA GLU A 833 -4.90 -10.87 -10.21
C GLU A 833 -4.83 -9.78 -9.14
N GLY A 834 -5.95 -9.52 -8.45
CA GLY A 834 -6.04 -8.48 -7.44
C GLY A 834 -6.88 -8.89 -6.24
N GLN A 835 -6.42 -8.53 -5.04
CA GLN A 835 -7.15 -8.76 -3.79
C GLN A 835 -7.14 -7.49 -2.92
N LEU A 836 -8.29 -7.18 -2.32
CA LEU A 836 -8.47 -6.14 -1.31
C LEU A 836 -8.86 -6.82 -0.01
N LEU A 837 -8.07 -6.62 1.04
CA LEU A 837 -8.25 -7.21 2.36
C LEU A 837 -8.58 -6.10 3.37
N LEU A 838 -9.66 -6.28 4.11
CA LEU A 838 -10.19 -5.35 5.10
C LEU A 838 -10.13 -6.02 6.47
N GLY A 839 -9.29 -5.52 7.37
CA GLY A 839 -9.08 -6.03 8.71
C GLY A 839 -9.84 -5.22 9.74
N PHE A 840 -10.75 -5.88 10.46
CA PHE A 840 -11.63 -5.25 11.44
C PHE A 840 -11.37 -5.76 12.86
N SER A 841 -11.51 -4.87 13.85
CA SER A 841 -11.71 -5.23 15.25
C SER A 841 -13.22 -5.34 15.56
N GLY A 842 -13.61 -6.15 16.55
CA GLY A 842 -15.02 -6.23 17.01
C GLY A 842 -16.02 -6.99 16.12
N LEU A 843 -15.56 -7.82 15.17
CA LEU A 843 -16.41 -8.69 14.32
C LEU A 843 -16.61 -10.12 14.88
N GLU A 844 -16.76 -10.28 16.18
CA GLU A 844 -16.78 -11.63 16.81
C GLU A 844 -18.11 -12.38 16.61
N GLU A 845 -19.24 -11.67 16.58
CA GLU A 845 -20.57 -12.26 16.45
C GLU A 845 -21.15 -12.08 15.03
N PRO A 846 -22.03 -13.00 14.58
CA PRO A 846 -22.74 -12.85 13.31
C PRO A 846 -23.52 -11.54 13.27
N GLN A 847 -23.33 -10.76 12.21
CA GLN A 847 -23.90 -9.42 12.11
C GLN A 847 -24.04 -8.95 10.67
N THR A 848 -24.81 -7.88 10.46
CA THR A 848 -24.83 -7.16 9.19
C THR A 848 -23.86 -5.99 9.26
N LEU A 849 -22.93 -5.93 8.33
CA LEU A 849 -21.98 -4.84 8.18
C LEU A 849 -22.27 -4.08 6.89
N SER A 850 -22.57 -2.78 7.01
CA SER A 850 -22.65 -1.88 5.86
C SER A 850 -21.37 -1.07 5.73
N LEU A 851 -20.85 -0.98 4.52
CA LEU A 851 -19.62 -0.28 4.16
C LEU A 851 -19.94 0.71 3.04
N LEU A 852 -19.61 1.98 3.23
CA LEU A 852 -19.54 2.94 2.14
C LEU A 852 -18.18 2.82 1.49
N PHE A 853 -18.16 2.49 0.20
CA PHE A 853 -16.99 2.65 -0.65
C PHE A 853 -17.09 4.00 -1.36
N GLU A 854 -16.15 4.89 -1.10
CA GLU A 854 -15.96 6.12 -1.85
C GLU A 854 -14.99 5.83 -3.00
N MET A 855 -15.49 5.91 -4.23
CA MET A 855 -14.70 5.65 -5.43
C MET A 855 -14.37 6.96 -6.14
N ALA A 856 -13.14 7.11 -6.60
CA ALA A 856 -12.75 8.23 -7.45
C ALA A 856 -13.48 8.17 -8.80
N ALA A 857 -13.73 9.35 -9.40
CA ALA A 857 -14.36 9.42 -10.70
C ALA A 857 -13.48 8.73 -11.75
N PHE A 858 -14.04 7.71 -12.41
CA PHE A 858 -13.31 6.86 -13.35
C PHE A 858 -14.02 6.81 -14.70
N ALA A 859 -13.26 7.04 -15.76
CA ALA A 859 -13.76 7.05 -17.14
C ALA A 859 -13.83 5.65 -17.76
N GLY A 860 -13.61 4.59 -16.98
CA GLY A 860 -13.66 3.22 -17.48
C GLY A 860 -15.07 2.80 -17.85
N ASN A 861 -15.14 1.89 -18.82
CA ASN A 861 -16.40 1.34 -19.32
C ASN A 861 -17.00 0.37 -18.28
N GLY A 862 -17.74 0.89 -17.30
CA GLY A 862 -18.60 0.13 -16.39
C GLY A 862 -19.82 -0.51 -17.08
N GLY A 863 -19.62 -1.08 -18.27
CA GLY A 863 -20.65 -1.71 -19.11
C GLY A 863 -20.77 -3.22 -18.87
N GLU A 864 -21.57 -3.88 -19.72
CA GLU A 864 -21.67 -5.35 -19.76
C GLU A 864 -20.27 -5.98 -19.90
N GLY A 865 -19.88 -6.81 -18.93
CA GLY A 865 -18.58 -7.48 -18.90
C GLY A 865 -17.54 -6.88 -17.93
N ALA A 866 -17.89 -5.85 -17.15
CA ALA A 866 -17.02 -5.37 -16.07
C ALA A 866 -16.72 -6.48 -15.04
N PRO A 867 -15.47 -6.62 -14.58
CA PRO A 867 -15.11 -7.62 -13.59
C PRO A 867 -15.83 -7.36 -12.26
N THR A 868 -16.31 -8.42 -11.63
CA THR A 868 -16.99 -8.36 -10.33
C THR A 868 -16.13 -9.03 -9.25
N PRO A 869 -15.98 -8.39 -8.07
CA PRO A 869 -15.21 -8.98 -6.98
C PRO A 869 -15.96 -10.14 -6.34
N LEU A 870 -15.22 -11.20 -6.01
CA LEU A 870 -15.68 -12.30 -5.18
C LEU A 870 -15.31 -12.01 -3.72
N TRP A 871 -16.30 -12.09 -2.83
CA TRP A 871 -16.10 -11.84 -1.41
C TRP A 871 -15.79 -13.15 -0.66
N SER A 872 -14.91 -13.06 0.33
CA SER A 872 -14.53 -14.17 1.20
C SER A 872 -14.16 -13.65 2.59
N VAL A 873 -14.36 -14.46 3.61
CA VAL A 873 -14.00 -14.15 5.01
C VAL A 873 -12.91 -15.09 5.48
N LEU A 874 -12.07 -14.63 6.40
CA LEU A 874 -11.04 -15.48 6.99
C LEU A 874 -11.61 -16.26 8.17
N ALA A 875 -11.53 -17.59 8.09
CA ALA A 875 -11.85 -18.52 9.18
C ALA A 875 -10.56 -19.19 9.71
N PRO A 876 -10.60 -19.94 10.83
CA PRO A 876 -9.44 -20.67 11.35
C PRO A 876 -8.83 -21.65 10.34
N GLU A 877 -9.68 -22.29 9.53
CA GLU A 877 -9.29 -23.22 8.45
C GLU A 877 -8.82 -22.52 7.16
N GLY A 878 -8.83 -21.18 7.11
CA GLY A 878 -8.43 -20.39 5.95
C GLY A 878 -9.58 -19.58 5.34
N TRP A 879 -9.38 -19.11 4.10
CA TRP A 879 -10.35 -18.24 3.42
C TRP A 879 -11.59 -19.01 2.95
N GLN A 880 -12.77 -18.58 3.38
CA GLN A 880 -14.05 -19.14 2.98
C GLN A 880 -14.83 -18.16 2.09
N ALA A 881 -15.33 -18.63 0.95
CA ALA A 881 -16.11 -17.81 0.03
C ALA A 881 -17.44 -17.39 0.64
N LEU A 882 -17.79 -16.11 0.52
CA LEU A 882 -19.06 -15.58 0.96
C LEU A 882 -20.10 -15.78 -0.16
N PRO A 883 -21.17 -16.56 0.06
CA PRO A 883 -22.14 -16.84 -0.99
C PRO A 883 -22.96 -15.58 -1.32
N SER A 884 -23.41 -15.44 -2.58
CA SER A 884 -24.07 -14.23 -3.07
C SER A 884 -25.31 -13.81 -2.27
N ARG A 885 -25.97 -14.75 -1.58
CA ARG A 885 -27.12 -14.46 -0.70
C ARG A 885 -26.77 -13.61 0.53
N GLU A 886 -25.50 -13.63 0.95
CA GLU A 886 -25.00 -12.85 2.09
C GLU A 886 -24.61 -11.44 1.66
N ILE A 887 -24.59 -11.14 0.35
CA ILE A 887 -24.49 -9.78 -0.16
C ILE A 887 -25.91 -9.21 -0.19
N LEU A 888 -26.29 -8.51 0.89
CA LEU A 888 -27.64 -8.01 1.11
C LEU A 888 -27.96 -6.80 0.22
N LEU A 889 -26.95 -5.97 -0.06
CA LEU A 889 -27.04 -4.80 -0.94
C LEU A 889 -25.67 -4.54 -1.56
N ASP A 890 -25.63 -4.28 -2.86
CA ASP A 890 -24.46 -3.74 -3.54
C ASP A 890 -24.86 -2.50 -4.37
N GLY A 891 -24.75 -1.33 -3.75
CA GLY A 891 -24.91 -0.04 -4.43
C GLY A 891 -23.67 0.43 -5.18
N THR A 892 -22.53 -0.25 -5.00
CA THR A 892 -21.25 0.09 -5.62
C THR A 892 -21.13 -0.39 -7.06
N GLY A 893 -22.07 -1.23 -7.51
CA GLY A 893 -22.04 -1.85 -8.83
C GLY A 893 -20.82 -2.75 -9.02
N GLY A 894 -20.45 -3.52 -7.98
CA GLY A 894 -19.22 -4.30 -7.94
C GLY A 894 -17.97 -3.43 -7.84
N LEU A 895 -17.95 -2.44 -6.94
CA LEU A 895 -16.85 -1.49 -6.71
C LEU A 895 -16.51 -0.61 -7.94
N GLN A 896 -17.51 -0.28 -8.77
CA GLN A 896 -17.35 0.57 -9.96
C GLN A 896 -17.77 2.03 -9.72
N GLN A 897 -18.50 2.29 -8.64
CA GLN A 897 -18.97 3.62 -8.27
C GLN A 897 -19.13 3.74 -6.75
N THR A 898 -19.19 4.98 -6.26
CA THR A 898 -19.45 5.26 -4.85
C THR A 898 -20.82 4.72 -4.43
N GLY A 899 -20.85 3.93 -3.36
CA GLY A 899 -22.08 3.31 -2.89
C GLY A 899 -21.93 2.52 -1.60
N ILE A 900 -23.06 2.06 -1.07
CA ILE A 900 -23.09 1.18 0.12
C ILE A 900 -23.08 -0.27 -0.32
N LEU A 901 -22.18 -1.06 0.27
CA LEU A 901 -22.19 -2.51 0.25
C LEU A 901 -22.64 -3.01 1.64
N ALA A 902 -23.71 -3.78 1.72
CA ALA A 902 -24.17 -4.41 2.96
C ALA A 902 -23.98 -5.92 2.88
N LEU A 903 -23.28 -6.48 3.86
CA LEU A 903 -22.92 -7.90 3.94
C LEU A 903 -23.48 -8.50 5.24
N ALA A 904 -24.08 -9.68 5.14
CA ALA A 904 -24.32 -10.55 6.28
C ALA A 904 -23.05 -11.36 6.54
N LEU A 905 -22.37 -11.09 7.65
CA LEU A 905 -21.15 -11.78 8.01
C LEU A 905 -21.44 -12.84 9.07
N PRO A 906 -20.86 -14.04 8.96
CA PRO A 906 -20.80 -14.95 10.11
C PRO A 906 -19.94 -14.32 11.21
N GLY A 907 -20.04 -14.84 12.44
CA GLY A 907 -19.10 -14.43 13.49
C GLY A 907 -17.69 -14.82 13.08
N LEU A 908 -16.77 -13.86 13.08
CA LEU A 908 -15.38 -14.05 12.66
C LEU A 908 -14.52 -14.06 13.93
N ALA A 909 -14.07 -15.25 14.34
CA ALA A 909 -13.08 -15.34 15.42
C ALA A 909 -11.72 -14.89 14.87
N PRO A 910 -11.16 -13.76 15.34
CA PRO A 910 -9.83 -13.31 14.91
C PRO A 910 -8.72 -14.28 15.35
N SER A 911 -8.94 -14.98 16.47
CA SER A 911 -7.96 -15.87 17.09
C SER A 911 -7.91 -17.25 16.43
N GLY A 912 -6.70 -17.68 16.07
CA GLY A 912 -6.40 -19.05 15.63
C GLY A 912 -6.04 -19.20 14.16
N SER A 913 -6.27 -18.18 13.31
CA SER A 913 -5.82 -18.24 11.92
C SER A 913 -4.32 -17.98 11.83
N ARG A 914 -3.59 -18.91 11.19
CA ARG A 914 -2.16 -18.76 10.92
C ARG A 914 -1.89 -17.93 9.65
N THR A 915 -2.90 -17.73 8.78
CA THR A 915 -2.68 -17.23 7.42
C THR A 915 -2.44 -15.72 7.33
N VAL A 916 -3.03 -14.95 8.24
CA VAL A 916 -2.75 -13.51 8.40
C VAL A 916 -2.53 -13.26 9.89
N PRO A 917 -1.29 -13.03 10.35
CA PRO A 917 -0.99 -12.89 11.76
C PRO A 917 -1.69 -11.68 12.40
N GLY A 918 -2.09 -11.84 13.67
CA GLY A 918 -2.69 -10.78 14.50
C GLY A 918 -4.15 -11.05 14.87
N ASP A 919 -4.76 -10.07 15.55
CA ASP A 919 -6.07 -10.24 16.20
C ASP A 919 -7.23 -9.55 15.45
N LEU A 920 -7.08 -9.35 14.14
CA LEU A 920 -8.12 -8.74 13.29
C LEU A 920 -8.92 -9.80 12.54
N ALA A 921 -10.23 -9.58 12.42
CA ALA A 921 -11.09 -10.34 11.54
C ALA A 921 -10.98 -9.80 10.11
N TRP A 922 -10.74 -10.68 9.12
CA TRP A 922 -10.47 -10.25 7.75
C TRP A 922 -11.60 -10.58 6.78
N LEU A 923 -11.99 -9.59 6.00
CA LEU A 923 -12.84 -9.69 4.82
C LEU A 923 -11.99 -9.44 3.57
N ARG A 924 -12.17 -10.23 2.52
CA ARG A 924 -11.41 -10.11 1.27
C ARG A 924 -12.32 -10.06 0.06
N ALA A 925 -12.13 -9.03 -0.76
CA ALA A 925 -12.60 -8.99 -2.15
C ALA A 925 -11.47 -9.46 -3.08
N SER A 926 -11.77 -10.33 -4.04
CA SER A 926 -10.79 -10.85 -5.00
C SER A 926 -11.31 -10.79 -6.42
N VAL A 927 -10.46 -10.39 -7.35
CA VAL A 927 -10.76 -10.38 -8.79
C VAL A 927 -9.77 -11.26 -9.54
N LYS A 928 -10.29 -12.14 -10.39
CA LYS A 928 -9.47 -13.07 -11.19
C LYS A 928 -8.67 -12.36 -12.28
N ALA A 929 -9.28 -11.37 -12.94
CA ALA A 929 -8.66 -10.62 -14.03
C ALA A 929 -9.28 -9.22 -14.16
N GLY A 930 -8.53 -8.26 -14.70
CA GLY A 930 -8.97 -6.89 -14.91
C GLY A 930 -8.88 -6.04 -13.64
N ALA A 931 -7.93 -6.32 -12.75
CA ALA A 931 -7.76 -5.56 -11.49
C ALA A 931 -7.48 -4.06 -11.74
N GLY A 932 -6.83 -3.70 -12.86
CA GLY A 932 -6.64 -2.32 -13.31
C GLY A 932 -7.87 -1.65 -13.94
N LEU A 933 -9.01 -2.35 -14.08
CA LEU A 933 -10.25 -1.79 -14.62
C LEU A 933 -11.17 -1.20 -13.54
N PHE A 934 -10.76 -1.23 -12.27
CA PHE A 934 -11.53 -0.65 -11.18
C PHE A 934 -11.11 0.81 -10.94
N PRO A 935 -12.04 1.70 -10.57
CA PRO A 935 -11.71 3.01 -10.04
C PRO A 935 -10.76 2.90 -8.84
N GLU A 936 -10.03 3.97 -8.55
CA GLU A 936 -9.31 4.10 -7.29
C GLU A 936 -10.32 4.26 -6.13
N THR A 937 -10.01 3.66 -4.98
CA THR A 937 -10.79 3.85 -3.75
C THR A 937 -10.24 5.07 -3.02
N ALA A 938 -11.10 5.99 -2.59
CA ALA A 938 -10.75 7.17 -1.80
C ALA A 938 -11.02 6.99 -0.30
N GLY A 939 -11.96 6.11 0.07
CA GLY A 939 -12.34 5.88 1.46
C GLY A 939 -13.24 4.66 1.62
N ILE A 940 -13.14 4.00 2.78
CA ILE A 940 -14.02 2.91 3.19
C ILE A 940 -14.51 3.22 4.60
N VAL A 941 -15.83 3.39 4.76
CA VAL A 941 -16.43 3.80 6.04
C VAL A 941 -17.44 2.74 6.49
N PRO A 942 -17.29 2.16 7.71
CA PRO A 942 -18.26 1.21 8.25
C PRO A 942 -19.50 1.88 8.83
N HIS A 943 -20.55 1.06 9.02
CA HIS A 943 -21.84 1.43 9.62
C HIS A 943 -22.49 2.64 8.96
N VAL A 944 -22.72 2.52 7.65
CA VAL A 944 -23.32 3.58 6.83
C VAL A 944 -24.73 3.21 6.39
N LEU A 945 -25.63 4.18 6.37
CA LEU A 945 -26.93 4.11 5.70
C LEU A 945 -27.13 5.30 4.76
N SER A 946 -28.12 5.20 3.87
CA SER A 946 -28.55 6.32 3.03
C SER A 946 -29.72 7.08 3.69
N ALA A 947 -29.67 8.40 3.68
CA ALA A 947 -30.77 9.27 4.10
C ALA A 947 -31.24 10.14 2.92
N GLU A 948 -32.54 10.45 2.89
CA GLU A 948 -33.18 11.24 1.83
C GLU A 948 -33.83 12.48 2.44
N ARG A 949 -33.73 13.63 1.75
CA ARG A 949 -34.30 14.89 2.22
C ARG A 949 -35.81 14.82 2.31
N VAL A 950 -36.36 15.32 3.42
CA VAL A 950 -37.80 15.52 3.59
C VAL A 950 -38.22 16.84 2.91
N LEU A 951 -39.03 16.74 1.87
CA LEU A 951 -39.49 17.90 1.10
C LEU A 951 -40.64 18.63 1.81
N ASN A 952 -40.31 19.56 2.71
CA ASN A 952 -41.26 20.37 3.48
C ASN A 952 -41.57 21.75 2.84
N GLY A 953 -41.56 21.83 1.50
CA GLY A 953 -41.91 23.04 0.75
C GLY A 953 -40.73 23.83 0.17
N ALA A 954 -39.51 23.60 0.66
CA ALA A 954 -38.29 24.15 0.08
C ALA A 954 -37.56 23.14 -0.81
N ALA A 955 -37.23 23.58 -2.03
CA ALA A 955 -36.51 22.77 -3.00
C ALA A 955 -35.00 22.75 -2.68
N PRO A 956 -34.28 21.65 -2.95
CA PRO A 956 -32.84 21.60 -2.73
C PRO A 956 -32.13 22.69 -3.56
N VAL A 957 -31.33 23.53 -2.89
CA VAL A 957 -30.51 24.59 -3.51
C VAL A 957 -29.07 24.09 -3.59
N GLY A 958 -28.85 23.07 -4.42
CA GLY A 958 -27.55 22.44 -4.59
C GLY A 958 -27.21 21.39 -3.52
N PRO A 959 -26.03 20.75 -3.65
CA PRO A 959 -25.60 19.67 -2.76
C PRO A 959 -25.23 20.21 -1.36
N LEU A 960 -25.73 19.54 -0.32
CA LEU A 960 -25.38 19.81 1.07
C LEU A 960 -23.90 19.43 1.29
N PRO A 961 -23.04 20.34 1.79
CA PRO A 961 -21.62 20.03 2.02
C PRO A 961 -21.42 18.83 2.95
N ALA A 962 -20.32 18.09 2.75
CA ALA A 962 -19.91 17.03 3.67
C ALA A 962 -19.68 17.59 5.10
N GLY A 963 -19.94 16.76 6.11
CA GLY A 963 -19.79 17.13 7.52
C GLY A 963 -20.87 18.06 8.09
N THR A 964 -21.95 18.34 7.35
CA THR A 964 -23.01 19.24 7.84
C THR A 964 -23.87 18.58 8.92
N ILE A 965 -24.24 17.31 8.73
CA ILE A 965 -25.03 16.54 9.72
C ILE A 965 -24.09 15.91 10.75
N THR A 966 -24.35 16.20 12.03
CA THR A 966 -23.55 15.71 13.17
C THR A 966 -24.37 15.07 14.29
N SER A 967 -25.71 15.09 14.17
CA SER A 967 -26.64 14.58 15.19
C SER A 967 -27.96 14.11 14.56
N SER A 968 -28.79 13.44 15.34
CA SER A 968 -30.18 13.08 15.02
C SER A 968 -31.16 13.97 15.81
N VAL A 969 -32.39 14.12 15.30
CA VAL A 969 -33.47 14.83 16.02
C VAL A 969 -33.93 14.01 17.23
N GLU A 970 -34.04 12.69 17.06
CA GLU A 970 -34.34 11.74 18.12
C GLU A 970 -33.06 11.39 18.87
N GLU A 971 -33.11 11.27 20.21
CA GLU A 971 -31.95 10.84 21.00
C GLU A 971 -31.62 9.36 20.73
N LEU A 972 -30.38 9.10 20.29
CA LEU A 972 -29.82 7.76 20.11
C LEU A 972 -28.73 7.53 21.17
N PRO A 973 -29.07 7.16 22.41
CA PRO A 973 -28.15 7.21 23.56
C PRO A 973 -26.94 6.27 23.45
N GLU A 974 -27.06 5.20 22.65
CA GLU A 974 -26.01 4.20 22.44
C GLU A 974 -25.10 4.52 21.24
N ILE A 975 -25.39 5.60 20.50
CA ILE A 975 -24.59 6.09 19.36
C ILE A 975 -23.66 7.20 19.85
N ALA A 976 -22.36 7.06 19.60
CA ALA A 976 -21.36 8.05 19.99
C ALA A 976 -21.36 9.26 19.05
N SER A 977 -21.44 9.02 17.74
CA SER A 977 -21.42 10.07 16.73
C SER A 977 -22.18 9.68 15.47
N VAL A 978 -22.71 10.71 14.81
CA VAL A 978 -23.27 10.66 13.46
C VAL A 978 -22.40 11.58 12.59
N SER A 979 -22.00 11.12 11.41
CA SER A 979 -21.25 11.95 10.47
C SER A 979 -21.73 11.77 9.04
N GLN A 980 -21.66 12.85 8.27
CA GLN A 980 -21.96 12.85 6.83
C GLN A 980 -20.63 12.87 6.05
N PRO A 981 -20.09 11.72 5.62
CA PRO A 981 -18.77 11.67 4.98
C PRO A 981 -18.71 12.41 3.64
N LEU A 982 -19.81 12.44 2.87
CA LEU A 982 -19.87 12.99 1.51
C LEU A 982 -20.96 14.05 1.36
N ALA A 983 -20.82 14.92 0.36
CA ALA A 983 -21.87 15.87 0.02
C ALA A 983 -23.15 15.16 -0.44
N SER A 984 -24.32 15.81 -0.28
CA SER A 984 -25.57 15.25 -0.82
C SER A 984 -25.55 15.25 -2.35
N PHE A 985 -26.31 14.35 -2.96
CA PHE A 985 -26.34 14.14 -4.40
C PHE A 985 -27.76 13.81 -4.89
N GLY A 986 -27.98 13.93 -6.21
CA GLY A 986 -29.24 13.55 -6.87
C GLY A 986 -30.40 14.54 -6.73
N GLY A 987 -30.31 15.53 -5.85
CA GLY A 987 -31.37 16.53 -5.68
C GLY A 987 -31.47 17.49 -6.85
N ARG A 988 -32.71 17.86 -7.20
CA ARG A 988 -33.00 18.86 -8.25
C ARG A 988 -34.04 19.85 -7.75
N PRO A 989 -33.84 21.17 -7.96
CA PRO A 989 -34.85 22.15 -7.61
C PRO A 989 -36.10 21.99 -8.47
N ALA A 990 -37.21 22.61 -8.03
CA ALA A 990 -38.42 22.69 -8.85
C ALA A 990 -38.12 23.42 -10.17
N GLU A 991 -38.74 22.96 -11.25
CA GLU A 991 -38.52 23.51 -12.59
C GLU A 991 -39.02 24.97 -12.68
N THR A 992 -38.15 25.88 -13.10
CA THR A 992 -38.52 27.29 -13.33
C THR A 992 -39.29 27.43 -14.65
N PRO A 993 -40.12 28.47 -14.84
CA PRO A 993 -40.88 28.65 -16.08
C PRO A 993 -40.02 28.61 -17.37
N PRO A 994 -38.84 29.26 -17.44
CA PRO A 994 -37.99 29.17 -18.63
C PRO A 994 -37.44 27.75 -18.90
N LEU A 995 -37.08 27.01 -17.85
CA LEU A 995 -36.61 25.63 -17.98
C LEU A 995 -37.72 24.69 -18.43
N PHE A 996 -38.94 24.88 -17.90
CA PHE A 996 -40.13 24.17 -18.35
C PHE A 996 -40.39 24.37 -19.84
N GLU A 997 -40.38 25.63 -20.30
CA GLU A 997 -40.57 25.94 -21.73
C GLU A 997 -39.48 25.32 -22.61
N THR A 998 -38.22 25.36 -22.15
CA THR A 998 -37.08 24.76 -22.84
C THR A 998 -37.24 23.24 -22.95
N ARG A 999 -37.51 22.56 -21.82
CA ARG A 999 -37.70 21.11 -21.78
C ARG A 999 -38.85 20.67 -22.68
N VAL A 1000 -40.01 21.33 -22.60
CA VAL A 1000 -41.16 20.98 -23.44
C VAL A 1000 -40.84 21.22 -24.91
N GLY A 1001 -40.17 22.32 -25.24
CA GLY A 1001 -39.70 22.61 -26.60
C GLY A 1001 -38.75 21.56 -27.16
N GLU A 1002 -37.74 21.16 -26.38
CA GLU A 1002 -36.81 20.08 -26.75
C GLU A 1002 -37.55 18.74 -26.88
N ARG A 1003 -38.38 18.38 -25.90
CA ARG A 1003 -39.16 17.13 -25.90
C ARG A 1003 -40.09 17.02 -27.10
N LEU A 1004 -40.72 18.09 -27.54
CA LEU A 1004 -41.56 18.09 -28.75
C LEU A 1004 -40.76 17.82 -30.02
N ARG A 1005 -39.47 18.17 -30.02
CA ARG A 1005 -38.56 17.96 -31.15
C ARG A 1005 -37.99 16.54 -31.17
N HIS A 1006 -37.30 16.13 -30.11
CA HIS A 1006 -36.66 14.80 -30.08
C HIS A 1006 -37.65 13.68 -29.74
N LYS A 1007 -38.81 13.99 -29.13
CA LYS A 1007 -39.86 13.02 -28.73
C LYS A 1007 -39.31 11.85 -27.92
N ASP A 1008 -38.28 12.12 -27.13
CA ASP A 1008 -37.55 11.12 -26.34
C ASP A 1008 -36.95 9.98 -27.20
N ARG A 1009 -36.46 10.31 -28.40
CA ARG A 1009 -35.83 9.37 -29.35
C ARG A 1009 -34.55 9.99 -29.94
N GLY A 1010 -33.42 9.31 -29.76
CA GLY A 1010 -32.12 9.71 -30.33
C GLY A 1010 -31.99 9.30 -31.80
N ILE A 1011 -32.62 10.03 -32.72
CA ILE A 1011 -32.62 9.70 -34.16
C ILE A 1011 -31.52 10.47 -34.89
N LEU A 1012 -31.43 11.79 -34.66
CA LEU A 1012 -30.39 12.65 -35.21
C LEU A 1012 -29.29 12.91 -34.18
N ALA A 1013 -28.12 13.34 -34.64
CA ALA A 1013 -27.00 13.70 -33.76
C ALA A 1013 -27.40 14.74 -32.70
N TRP A 1014 -28.22 15.72 -33.08
CA TRP A 1014 -28.76 16.73 -32.16
C TRP A 1014 -29.65 16.11 -31.08
N ASP A 1015 -30.50 15.12 -31.43
CA ASP A 1015 -31.38 14.47 -30.45
C ASP A 1015 -30.56 13.68 -29.43
N VAL A 1016 -29.52 12.98 -29.90
CA VAL A 1016 -28.58 12.24 -29.03
C VAL A 1016 -27.84 13.21 -28.11
N GLU A 1017 -27.28 14.30 -28.65
CA GLU A 1017 -26.60 15.34 -27.86
C GLU A 1017 -27.50 15.87 -26.74
N ARG A 1018 -28.74 16.23 -27.07
CA ARG A 1018 -29.67 16.85 -26.11
C ARG A 1018 -30.19 15.87 -25.07
N LEU A 1019 -30.48 14.63 -25.46
CA LEU A 1019 -30.87 13.58 -24.52
C LEU A 1019 -29.72 13.24 -23.55
N VAL A 1020 -28.47 13.26 -24.02
CA VAL A 1020 -27.30 13.07 -23.17
C VAL A 1020 -27.16 14.24 -22.19
N LEU A 1021 -27.20 15.49 -22.68
CA LEU A 1021 -27.13 16.69 -21.84
C LEU A 1021 -28.31 16.87 -20.87
N GLU A 1022 -29.50 16.34 -21.17
CA GLU A 1022 -30.62 16.33 -20.22
C GLU A 1022 -30.36 15.32 -19.08
N ARG A 1023 -29.65 14.22 -19.38
CA ARG A 1023 -29.49 13.09 -18.46
C ARG A 1023 -28.27 13.21 -17.56
N PHE A 1024 -27.16 13.72 -18.08
CA PHE A 1024 -25.84 13.85 -17.44
C PHE A 1024 -25.40 15.30 -17.43
#